data_AF-H0EGM8-F1
#
_entry.id   AF-H0EGM8-F1
#
_cell.length_a   1.000
_cell.length_b   1.000
_cell.length_c   1.000
_cell.angle_alpha   90.00
_cell.angle_beta   90.00
_cell.angle_gamma   90.00
#
_symmetry.space_group_name_H-M   'P 1'
#
loop_
_entity.id
_entity.type
_entity.pdbx_description
1 polymer ?
#
loop_
_entity_poly.entity_id
_entity_poly.type
_entity_poly.pdbx_seq_one_letter_code
_entity_poly.pdbx_strand_id
1 'polypeptide(L)'
;MANIADQKMEHDERTPLITTVQVGPPRQRYSHSIVRRFCTIALSSSLLALVVLFLLPASVLDRHHHHRRPSRPTPPPPNHGRNALSFKELQDILIETPKEEKAQEWSKYYTSGPHLAGKNYSQVLWTQERWTEFGIQADITAYDIYINYPLGHRLALYEKNKTKNASESSSLWNVKFEASLEEDVLEEDPTTGLENRIPTFHGYSASGNVTAPYVYVNYGTYQDFEDLIKANISLEGKIAVAKYGGIFRGLKIKRAEELGMVGAVLFTDPGDDGGVTEENGVELYPDGPGRNPSSVQRGSAQFLSVAPGDPTTPGYPSKPGVPREPVEGKIPSIPSIPISYVDAIPILSALNGHGPSPKDFNKYWQKNLGLKYKGVDYNIGPSPDSLVLNLVNEQEYVTTPLWNVIGVINGTLTDEVIVIGNHRDAWIAGGAGDPNSGSAALNEVIRSFGVALAKGWKPLRTIVFASWDGEEYGLIGSTEWVEEYLPWLSGSNVAYVNVDVATVGPSFKASASPLLNKLIYEVTSLVQSPNQTIPGQTVGDLWDGQISTMGSGSDFTAFQDFAGIPSIDLGFGPDPSAPGDTGAAVYQYHSNYDSYHWMNTYGDPGFHYHATVARIWALFTARLAEAPVIPLNASDYATALEGYISQAESKLDSAISGTSTEEEDMEARSRPTVLESKGDLKALKLSFKKLYKAASKFKHAAHHQDAFAAECAEKAGEDIPWWKWFSKILNTKYKYLERQFLYQPGLDSRSWFKHVIFAPGLWTGYAGAVFPGLVEAIEAKEYDNAQNDTLKNRQQRDSYRLEFTTLFVSMTGPTKRRAKLSMACFTVDPLKVVVGKDESQKMFYIQKELICSESEFFAIACKDAWKSGRDNTVTLAENDPEIFGVFLVWLTTRDIQNADGVLSLEFVEQEFGKGKQNDAFKDATVNSASAQFDLLARCYGFGDFIQSMGFCNCAMDHIIRVAARHIKLVYPLTKVNSRLRQFCIDTWVTSVSTIIPRLMVKETWGKEYYPDEYPWVFPWRRQPAYYHLKPTPEMVNGTVGV
;
A
#
# COMPACT_ATOMS: atom_id res chain seq x y z
N MET A 1 -23.09 58.61 -20.27
CA MET A 1 -22.52 59.16 -21.52
C MET A 1 -21.47 58.15 -22.00
N ALA A 2 -21.86 57.27 -22.92
CA ALA A 2 -21.51 57.30 -24.35
C ALA A 2 -20.13 56.66 -24.59
N ASN A 3 -20.04 55.34 -24.82
CA ASN A 3 -20.17 54.56 -26.08
C ASN A 3 -19.10 54.82 -27.15
N ILE A 4 -18.51 53.69 -27.61
CA ILE A 4 -18.03 53.28 -28.95
C ILE A 4 -16.78 52.38 -28.72
N ALA A 5 -16.84 51.04 -28.73
CA ALA A 5 -17.28 50.04 -29.73
C ALA A 5 -16.16 49.56 -30.69
N ASP A 6 -15.98 48.23 -30.66
CA ASP A 6 -15.54 47.27 -31.68
C ASP A 6 -14.21 47.39 -32.41
N GLN A 7 -13.36 46.37 -32.22
CA GLN A 7 -12.74 45.67 -33.34
C GLN A 7 -12.60 44.16 -33.08
N LYS A 8 -13.27 43.38 -33.95
CA LYS A 8 -13.20 41.93 -34.15
C LYS A 8 -11.75 41.42 -34.27
N MET A 9 -11.48 40.22 -33.73
CA MET A 9 -10.50 39.28 -34.31
C MET A 9 -11.20 37.94 -34.55
N GLU A 10 -11.25 37.55 -35.82
CA GLU A 10 -11.62 36.22 -36.30
C GLU A 10 -10.49 35.21 -36.02
N HIS A 11 -10.88 33.96 -35.79
CA HIS A 11 -10.01 32.80 -35.89
C HIS A 11 -9.52 32.61 -37.34
N ASP A 12 -8.22 32.36 -37.53
CA ASP A 12 -7.77 31.35 -38.50
C ASP A 12 -6.35 30.84 -38.17
N GLU A 13 -6.16 29.56 -38.43
CA GLU A 13 -4.95 28.76 -38.25
C GLU A 13 -3.88 29.14 -39.29
N ARG A 14 -2.59 29.12 -38.89
CA ARG A 14 -1.43 28.61 -39.68
C ARG A 14 -0.09 29.02 -39.06
N THR A 15 0.61 28.03 -38.54
CA THR A 15 2.03 28.07 -38.17
C THR A 15 2.92 28.04 -39.42
N PRO A 16 3.98 28.87 -39.54
CA PRO A 16 5.08 28.61 -40.44
C PRO A 16 6.34 28.11 -39.69
N LEU A 17 6.82 26.97 -40.18
CA LEU A 17 8.06 26.28 -39.85
C LEU A 17 9.31 26.96 -40.46
N ILE A 18 10.46 26.71 -39.80
CA ILE A 18 11.86 26.81 -40.28
C ILE A 18 12.53 28.19 -40.18
N THR A 19 13.35 28.35 -39.14
CA THR A 19 14.45 29.33 -39.08
C THR A 19 15.75 28.66 -39.52
N THR A 20 16.41 29.20 -40.54
CA THR A 20 17.74 28.81 -41.01
C THR A 20 18.80 29.55 -40.20
N VAL A 21 19.79 28.83 -39.63
CA VAL A 21 20.97 29.43 -38.98
C VAL A 21 22.17 29.29 -39.92
N GLN A 22 22.85 30.40 -40.23
CA GLN A 22 24.08 30.42 -41.03
C GLN A 22 25.29 29.90 -40.23
N VAL A 23 26.10 29.06 -40.87
CA VAL A 23 27.35 28.53 -40.32
C VAL A 23 28.52 29.33 -40.89
N GLY A 24 29.36 29.90 -40.02
CA GLY A 24 30.60 30.60 -40.39
C GLY A 24 31.69 29.65 -40.92
N PRO A 25 32.79 30.19 -41.49
CA PRO A 25 33.78 29.39 -42.22
C PRO A 25 34.65 28.51 -41.30
N PRO A 26 35.15 27.37 -41.80
CA PRO A 26 35.88 26.40 -41.00
C PRO A 26 37.26 26.92 -40.56
N ARG A 27 37.55 26.83 -39.26
CA ARG A 27 38.90 27.05 -38.71
C ARG A 27 39.83 25.88 -39.08
N GLN A 28 41.04 26.21 -39.54
CA GLN A 28 42.11 25.25 -39.81
C GLN A 28 42.52 24.47 -38.54
N ARG A 29 42.67 23.15 -38.68
CA ARG A 29 43.18 22.27 -37.62
C ARG A 29 44.71 22.32 -37.58
N TYR A 30 45.29 22.62 -36.41
CA TYR A 30 46.71 22.45 -36.13
C TYR A 30 47.08 20.97 -35.91
N SER A 31 48.22 20.54 -36.44
CA SER A 31 48.76 19.19 -36.32
C SER A 31 49.74 19.05 -35.14
N HIS A 32 49.25 18.60 -33.99
CA HIS A 32 50.14 18.05 -32.94
C HIS A 32 49.65 16.67 -32.49
N SER A 33 49.59 15.73 -33.45
CA SER A 33 49.32 14.31 -33.19
C SER A 33 50.45 13.63 -32.40
N ILE A 34 51.68 14.14 -32.51
CA ILE A 34 52.87 13.56 -31.89
C ILE A 34 52.90 13.81 -30.38
N VAL A 35 52.63 15.04 -29.93
CA VAL A 35 52.60 15.39 -28.50
C VAL A 35 51.46 14.66 -27.78
N ARG A 36 50.29 14.59 -28.42
CA ARG A 36 49.15 13.82 -27.88
C ARG A 36 49.48 12.34 -27.75
N ARG A 37 50.10 11.72 -28.76
CA ARG A 37 50.54 10.31 -28.68
C ARG A 37 51.57 10.10 -27.57
N PHE A 38 52.53 11.01 -27.41
CA PHE A 38 53.53 10.90 -26.35
C PHE A 38 52.90 10.97 -24.96
N CYS A 39 52.03 11.95 -24.70
CA CYS A 39 51.34 12.08 -23.41
C CYS A 39 50.41 10.88 -23.13
N THR A 40 49.70 10.37 -24.15
CA THR A 40 48.85 9.19 -23.99
C THR A 40 49.67 7.95 -23.66
N ILE A 41 50.83 7.74 -24.30
CA ILE A 41 51.71 6.61 -24.00
C ILE A 41 52.29 6.76 -22.59
N ALA A 42 52.81 7.94 -22.22
CA ALA A 42 53.37 8.17 -20.89
C ALA A 42 52.36 7.95 -19.76
N LEU A 43 51.13 8.44 -19.91
CA LEU A 43 50.04 8.21 -18.95
C LEU A 43 49.63 6.73 -18.87
N SER A 44 49.48 6.07 -20.02
CA SER A 44 49.09 4.65 -20.09
C SER A 44 50.14 3.75 -19.43
N SER A 45 51.42 4.00 -19.72
CA SER A 45 52.55 3.25 -19.14
C SER A 45 52.68 3.46 -17.64
N SER A 46 52.45 4.70 -17.17
CA SER A 46 52.49 5.01 -15.73
C SER A 46 51.35 4.32 -14.97
N LEU A 47 50.15 4.28 -15.55
CA LEU A 47 48.99 3.60 -14.96
C LEU A 47 49.21 2.08 -14.89
N LEU A 48 49.79 1.50 -15.94
CA LEU A 48 50.11 0.07 -15.99
C LEU A 48 51.20 -0.32 -14.97
N ALA A 49 52.22 0.53 -14.83
CA ALA A 49 53.26 0.35 -13.82
C ALA A 49 52.70 0.44 -12.39
N LEU A 50 51.74 1.35 -12.14
CA LEU A 50 51.03 1.46 -10.86
C LEU A 50 50.22 0.21 -10.54
N VAL A 51 49.48 -0.33 -11.51
CA VAL A 51 48.72 -1.59 -11.36
C VAL A 51 49.65 -2.76 -11.05
N VAL A 52 50.78 -2.87 -11.74
CA VAL A 52 51.79 -3.92 -11.52
C VAL A 52 52.46 -3.77 -10.15
N LEU A 53 52.83 -2.55 -9.74
CA LEU A 53 53.49 -2.30 -8.44
C LEU A 53 52.55 -2.45 -7.23
N PHE A 54 51.24 -2.21 -7.40
CA PHE A 54 50.28 -2.25 -6.29
C PHE A 54 49.53 -3.59 -6.16
N LEU A 55 49.28 -4.30 -7.27
CA LEU A 55 48.47 -5.53 -7.25
C LEU A 55 49.28 -6.83 -7.21
N LEU A 56 50.54 -6.84 -7.67
CA LEU A 56 51.39 -8.05 -7.61
C LEU A 56 51.94 -8.38 -6.21
N PRO A 57 52.28 -7.41 -5.33
CA PRO A 57 52.69 -7.76 -3.97
C PRO A 57 51.55 -8.36 -3.13
N ALA A 58 50.29 -8.00 -3.44
CA ALA A 58 49.10 -8.47 -2.74
C ALA A 58 48.69 -9.90 -3.12
N SER A 59 49.18 -10.43 -4.25
CA SER A 59 48.86 -11.80 -4.72
C SER A 59 49.97 -12.82 -4.47
N VAL A 60 51.20 -12.37 -4.14
CA VAL A 60 52.35 -13.25 -3.86
C VAL A 60 52.59 -13.45 -2.35
N LEU A 61 51.99 -12.62 -1.49
CA LEU A 61 52.07 -12.77 -0.04
C LEU A 61 50.70 -13.18 0.52
N ASP A 62 50.32 -14.44 0.31
CA ASP A 62 49.31 -15.08 1.17
C ASP A 62 49.97 -16.07 2.13
N ARG A 63 49.37 -16.09 3.31
CA ARG A 63 49.80 -16.59 4.60
C ARG A 63 50.07 -18.09 4.61
N HIS A 64 51.16 -18.49 5.28
CA HIS A 64 51.20 -19.80 5.93
C HIS A 64 51.78 -19.75 7.37
N HIS A 65 50.86 -20.11 8.28
CA HIS A 65 50.98 -20.93 9.50
C HIS A 65 51.72 -20.46 10.78
N HIS A 66 50.90 -20.39 11.84
CA HIS A 66 51.07 -20.66 13.27
C HIS A 66 52.49 -20.80 13.86
N HIS A 67 52.76 -20.08 14.97
CA HIS A 67 53.14 -20.66 16.27
C HIS A 67 53.05 -19.64 17.43
N ARG A 68 52.66 -20.14 18.61
CA ARG A 68 52.54 -19.44 19.92
C ARG A 68 53.91 -19.00 20.47
N ARG A 69 54.03 -17.76 21.00
CA ARG A 69 54.51 -17.34 22.36
C ARG A 69 54.99 -15.84 22.40
N PRO A 70 55.11 -15.20 23.59
CA PRO A 70 54.60 -13.84 23.84
C PRO A 70 55.64 -12.70 23.97
N SER A 71 55.11 -11.47 24.05
CA SER A 71 55.63 -10.22 24.69
C SER A 71 56.50 -9.24 23.87
N ARG A 72 55.91 -8.11 23.41
CA ARG A 72 56.04 -6.72 23.94
C ARG A 72 55.40 -5.69 22.97
N PRO A 73 54.94 -4.53 23.46
CA PRO A 73 53.94 -3.70 22.77
C PRO A 73 54.59 -2.75 21.76
N THR A 74 54.14 -2.80 20.50
CA THR A 74 54.31 -1.71 19.54
C THR A 74 53.12 -0.75 19.66
N PRO A 75 53.35 0.57 19.58
CA PRO A 75 52.29 1.56 19.77
C PRO A 75 51.23 1.42 18.66
N PRO A 76 49.94 1.63 18.96
CA PRO A 76 48.91 1.51 17.95
C PRO A 76 49.10 2.59 16.87
N PRO A 77 48.74 2.31 15.61
CA PRO A 77 48.63 3.35 14.59
C PRO A 77 47.58 4.40 15.03
N PRO A 78 47.64 5.64 14.53
CA PRO A 78 46.74 6.69 14.95
C PRO A 78 45.28 6.28 14.70
N ASN A 79 44.46 6.35 15.76
CA ASN A 79 43.01 6.14 15.71
C ASN A 79 42.37 7.11 14.70
N HIS A 80 41.97 6.59 13.55
CA HIS A 80 40.91 7.15 12.73
C HIS A 80 39.84 6.06 12.60
N GLY A 81 38.77 6.15 13.42
CA GLY A 81 37.60 5.26 13.28
C GLY A 81 37.06 4.59 14.55
N ARG A 82 37.11 5.23 15.73
CA ARG A 82 36.23 4.86 16.85
C ARG A 82 35.32 6.04 17.12
N ASN A 83 34.03 5.89 16.78
CA ASN A 83 32.86 6.61 17.32
C ASN A 83 31.59 6.22 16.52
N ALA A 84 31.38 4.93 16.23
CA ALA A 84 30.07 4.46 15.77
C ALA A 84 29.39 3.81 16.97
N LEU A 85 28.22 4.33 17.34
CA LEU A 85 27.43 3.86 18.48
C LEU A 85 27.00 2.40 18.24
N SER A 86 27.25 1.50 19.19
CA SER A 86 26.84 0.10 19.05
C SER A 86 25.32 -0.04 19.14
N PHE A 87 24.75 -1.11 18.56
CA PHE A 87 23.31 -1.34 18.62
C PHE A 87 22.78 -1.46 20.07
N LYS A 88 23.60 -2.00 20.98
CA LYS A 88 23.24 -2.08 22.41
C LYS A 88 23.18 -0.69 23.05
N GLU A 89 24.17 0.16 22.79
CA GLU A 89 24.14 1.56 23.25
C GLU A 89 22.95 2.33 22.65
N LEU A 90 22.57 2.04 21.40
CA LEU A 90 21.37 2.63 20.78
C LEU A 90 20.12 2.18 21.53
N GLN A 91 19.95 0.87 21.74
CA GLN A 91 18.85 0.32 22.50
C GLN A 91 18.75 0.94 23.90
N ASP A 92 19.87 1.10 24.61
CA ASP A 92 19.88 1.71 25.94
C ASP A 92 19.43 3.17 25.87
N ILE A 93 19.88 3.96 24.88
CA ILE A 93 19.37 5.32 24.64
C ILE A 93 17.86 5.32 24.39
N LEU A 94 17.36 4.45 23.52
CA LEU A 94 15.94 4.43 23.14
C LEU A 94 15.02 3.96 24.29
N ILE A 95 15.55 3.18 25.23
CA ILE A 95 14.81 2.75 26.44
C ILE A 95 14.85 3.85 27.51
N GLU A 96 16.02 4.44 27.75
CA GLU A 96 16.24 5.37 28.86
C GLU A 96 15.78 6.80 28.57
N THR A 97 15.74 7.18 27.29
CA THR A 97 15.43 8.55 26.89
C THR A 97 13.97 8.90 27.17
N PRO A 98 12.94 8.15 26.74
CA PRO A 98 11.54 8.49 26.99
C PRO A 98 11.23 8.69 28.47
N LYS A 99 10.68 9.87 28.82
CA LYS A 99 10.32 10.26 30.19
C LYS A 99 8.84 10.56 30.32
N GLU A 100 8.23 10.06 31.40
CA GLU A 100 6.82 10.31 31.73
C GLU A 100 6.51 11.81 31.80
N GLU A 101 7.38 12.61 32.43
CA GLU A 101 7.14 14.04 32.59
C GLU A 101 7.14 14.79 31.25
N LYS A 102 7.93 14.31 30.28
CA LYS A 102 7.97 14.87 28.93
C LYS A 102 6.76 14.44 28.11
N ALA A 103 6.37 13.17 28.17
CA ALA A 103 5.13 12.71 27.55
C ALA A 103 3.91 13.51 28.07
N GLN A 104 3.86 13.75 29.39
CA GLN A 104 2.83 14.58 30.02
C GLN A 104 2.86 16.03 29.52
N GLU A 105 4.05 16.64 29.39
CA GLU A 105 4.21 17.99 28.84
C GLU A 105 3.70 18.09 27.40
N TRP A 106 4.06 17.12 26.55
CA TRP A 106 3.62 17.07 25.15
C TRP A 106 2.11 16.86 25.02
N SER A 107 1.56 15.90 25.76
CA SER A 107 0.12 15.62 25.77
C SER A 107 -0.65 16.86 26.22
N LYS A 108 -0.21 17.53 27.29
CA LYS A 108 -0.82 18.79 27.75
C LYS A 108 -0.80 19.90 26.71
N TYR A 109 0.29 20.02 25.93
CA TYR A 109 0.38 21.03 24.88
C TYR A 109 -0.57 20.73 23.72
N TYR A 110 -0.54 19.50 23.21
CA TYR A 110 -1.37 19.13 22.06
C TYR A 110 -2.87 19.26 22.34
N THR A 111 -3.28 18.94 23.58
CA THR A 111 -4.67 18.98 24.04
C THR A 111 -5.13 20.36 24.56
N SER A 112 -4.29 21.39 24.50
CA SER A 112 -4.55 22.68 25.17
C SER A 112 -5.56 23.60 24.47
N GLY A 113 -5.90 23.34 23.21
CA GLY A 113 -6.83 24.15 22.43
C GLY A 113 -7.22 23.46 21.14
N PRO A 114 -8.31 23.88 20.47
CA PRO A 114 -8.89 23.12 19.35
C PRO A 114 -7.96 23.05 18.13
N HIS A 115 -7.96 21.90 17.50
CA HIS A 115 -7.02 21.52 16.43
C HIS A 115 -7.68 20.56 15.45
N LEU A 116 -8.91 20.91 15.05
CA LEU A 116 -9.65 20.27 13.97
C LEU A 116 -8.87 20.32 12.66
N ALA A 117 -9.05 19.30 11.80
CA ALA A 117 -8.40 19.18 10.51
C ALA A 117 -8.38 20.50 9.71
N GLY A 118 -7.20 20.86 9.18
CA GLY A 118 -7.01 22.11 8.42
C GLY A 118 -7.15 23.39 9.26
N LYS A 119 -7.18 23.29 10.59
CA LYS A 119 -7.11 24.42 11.54
C LYS A 119 -5.83 24.35 12.38
N ASN A 120 -5.60 25.38 13.19
CA ASN A 120 -4.49 25.48 14.15
C ASN A 120 -3.08 25.29 13.54
N TYR A 121 -2.76 26.11 12.52
CA TYR A 121 -1.43 26.12 11.90
C TYR A 121 -0.28 26.40 12.90
N SER A 122 -0.56 27.10 14.01
CA SER A 122 0.44 27.29 15.08
C SER A 122 0.94 25.98 15.69
N GLN A 123 0.08 24.98 15.84
CA GLN A 123 0.48 23.68 16.35
C GLN A 123 1.37 22.92 15.35
N VAL A 124 1.12 23.09 14.04
CA VAL A 124 1.97 22.58 12.95
C VAL A 124 3.39 23.14 13.07
N LEU A 125 3.50 24.47 13.22
CA LEU A 125 4.79 25.16 13.39
C LEU A 125 5.49 24.71 14.68
N TRP A 126 4.74 24.58 15.78
CA TRP A 126 5.30 24.09 17.02
C TRP A 126 5.88 22.68 16.89
N THR A 127 5.15 21.75 16.25
CA THR A 127 5.63 20.38 16.00
C THR A 127 6.92 20.40 15.16
N GLN A 128 6.93 21.19 14.08
CA GLN A 128 8.13 21.37 13.24
C GLN A 128 9.33 21.90 14.05
N GLU A 129 9.10 22.92 14.88
CA GLU A 129 10.13 23.53 15.73
C GLU A 129 10.66 22.54 16.77
N ARG A 130 9.78 21.76 17.43
CA ARG A 130 10.21 20.72 18.40
C ARG A 130 11.11 19.69 17.74
N TRP A 131 10.73 19.18 16.57
CA TRP A 131 11.53 18.17 15.87
C TRP A 131 12.90 18.73 15.46
N THR A 132 12.92 19.98 15.00
CA THR A 132 14.16 20.69 14.68
C THR A 132 15.04 20.89 15.92
N GLU A 133 14.46 21.22 17.07
CA GLU A 133 15.17 21.31 18.36
C GLU A 133 15.79 19.97 18.77
N PHE A 134 15.11 18.86 18.49
CA PHE A 134 15.63 17.51 18.72
C PHE A 134 16.74 17.10 17.73
N GLY A 135 17.06 17.95 16.75
CA GLY A 135 18.12 17.72 15.77
C GLY A 135 17.66 17.04 14.48
N ILE A 136 16.35 16.99 14.23
CA ILE A 136 15.75 16.36 13.03
C ILE A 136 15.03 17.46 12.25
N GLN A 137 15.55 17.78 11.06
CA GLN A 137 14.92 18.77 10.18
C GLN A 137 13.53 18.27 9.74
N ALA A 138 12.54 19.14 9.85
CA ALA A 138 11.15 18.85 9.49
C ALA A 138 10.61 19.88 8.48
N ASP A 139 9.89 19.40 7.48
CA ASP A 139 9.25 20.19 6.43
C ASP A 139 7.73 20.06 6.52
N ILE A 140 7.01 21.10 6.10
CA ILE A 140 5.54 21.11 6.08
C ILE A 140 5.08 20.80 4.65
N THR A 141 4.24 19.77 4.49
CA THR A 141 3.60 19.42 3.23
C THR A 141 2.12 19.74 3.30
N ALA A 142 1.62 20.51 2.33
CA ALA A 142 0.22 20.91 2.28
C ALA A 142 -0.54 20.26 1.11
N TYR A 143 -1.84 20.07 1.33
CA TYR A 143 -2.83 19.65 0.35
C TYR A 143 -4.09 20.49 0.52
N ASP A 144 -4.69 20.93 -0.59
CA ASP A 144 -5.93 21.70 -0.59
C ASP A 144 -7.08 20.70 -0.56
N ILE A 145 -7.82 20.52 0.53
CA ILE A 145 -8.79 19.43 0.67
C ILE A 145 -10.21 19.90 0.83
N TYR A 146 -11.13 19.11 0.29
CA TYR A 146 -12.57 19.36 0.38
C TYR A 146 -13.16 18.78 1.67
N ILE A 147 -13.53 19.63 2.63
CA ILE A 147 -14.13 19.25 3.93
C ILE A 147 -15.26 20.18 4.32
N ASN A 148 -15.99 19.83 5.38
CA ASN A 148 -17.01 20.69 5.97
C ASN A 148 -16.70 21.11 7.42
N TYR A 149 -17.22 22.27 7.80
CA TYR A 149 -17.26 22.75 9.19
C TYR A 149 -18.72 23.07 9.60
N PRO A 150 -19.08 22.89 10.89
CA PRO A 150 -20.44 23.16 11.35
C PRO A 150 -20.72 24.67 11.42
N LEU A 151 -21.86 25.11 10.87
CA LEU A 151 -22.37 26.49 11.00
C LEU A 151 -23.51 26.59 12.01
N GLY A 152 -24.36 25.58 12.07
CA GLY A 152 -25.51 25.55 12.96
C GLY A 152 -26.19 24.20 12.93
N HIS A 153 -26.88 23.86 14.02
CA HIS A 153 -27.66 22.64 14.10
C HIS A 153 -28.80 22.79 15.10
N ARG A 154 -29.81 21.94 14.97
CA ARG A 154 -30.92 21.82 15.92
C ARG A 154 -31.55 20.45 15.81
N LEU A 155 -31.93 19.88 16.95
CA LEU A 155 -32.73 18.67 17.01
C LEU A 155 -33.88 18.88 17.99
N ALA A 156 -35.12 18.75 17.51
CA ALA A 156 -36.30 18.92 18.34
C ALA A 156 -37.36 17.86 18.06
N LEU A 157 -37.98 17.37 19.13
CA LEU A 157 -39.16 16.52 19.07
C LEU A 157 -40.41 17.40 19.10
N TYR A 158 -41.22 17.32 18.06
CA TYR A 158 -42.49 18.03 17.95
C TYR A 158 -43.67 17.13 18.33
N GLU A 159 -44.66 17.71 19.00
CA GLU A 159 -45.97 17.10 19.24
C GLU A 159 -47.09 17.90 18.58
N LYS A 160 -48.05 17.20 17.97
CA LYS A 160 -49.20 17.80 17.29
C LYS A 160 -50.18 18.40 18.29
N ASN A 161 -50.64 19.63 18.03
CA ASN A 161 -51.61 20.31 18.89
C ASN A 161 -52.95 19.54 18.99
N LYS A 162 -53.31 19.05 20.19
CA LYS A 162 -54.58 18.32 20.44
C LYS A 162 -55.79 19.24 20.64
N THR A 163 -55.60 20.56 20.75
CA THR A 163 -56.69 21.51 21.03
C THR A 163 -56.68 22.71 20.08
N LYS A 164 -57.86 22.99 19.52
CA LYS A 164 -58.38 24.28 19.00
C LYS A 164 -58.39 24.51 17.49
N ASN A 165 -59.52 25.13 17.09
CA ASN A 165 -59.88 25.60 15.77
C ASN A 165 -58.75 26.45 15.15
N ALA A 166 -58.60 26.28 13.83
CA ALA A 166 -57.50 26.72 12.99
C ALA A 166 -57.29 28.26 12.85
N SER A 167 -57.70 29.09 13.81
CA SER A 167 -57.75 30.55 13.67
C SER A 167 -56.82 31.37 14.57
N GLU A 168 -56.09 30.81 15.54
CA GLU A 168 -55.30 31.63 16.50
C GLU A 168 -53.88 31.11 16.86
N SER A 169 -53.35 30.09 16.19
CA SER A 169 -51.92 29.71 16.34
C SER A 169 -51.28 29.48 14.97
N SER A 170 -50.12 30.08 14.75
CA SER A 170 -49.38 30.01 13.48
C SER A 170 -48.63 28.69 13.26
N SER A 171 -48.54 27.78 14.25
CA SER A 171 -47.88 26.47 14.08
C SER A 171 -48.76 25.28 14.51
N LEU A 172 -48.83 24.27 13.62
CA LEU A 172 -49.52 22.99 13.86
C LEU A 172 -48.83 22.11 14.93
N TRP A 173 -47.58 22.43 15.24
CA TRP A 173 -46.67 21.66 16.09
C TRP A 173 -46.20 22.49 17.29
N ASN A 174 -46.05 21.84 18.44
CA ASN A 174 -45.39 22.37 19.63
C ASN A 174 -44.07 21.63 19.88
N VAL A 175 -43.03 22.35 20.32
CA VAL A 175 -41.78 21.72 20.79
C VAL A 175 -42.09 20.96 22.08
N LYS A 176 -41.97 19.64 22.04
CA LYS A 176 -42.10 18.76 23.22
C LYS A 176 -40.76 18.59 23.93
N PHE A 177 -39.69 18.50 23.16
CA PHE A 177 -38.32 18.43 23.64
C PHE A 177 -37.39 19.05 22.61
N GLU A 178 -36.30 19.66 23.07
CA GLU A 178 -35.24 20.21 22.24
C GLU A 178 -33.92 19.72 22.84
N ALA A 179 -33.11 19.05 22.02
CA ALA A 179 -31.83 18.52 22.43
C ALA A 179 -30.87 19.66 22.75
N SER A 180 -30.02 19.46 23.75
CA SER A 180 -28.99 20.44 24.09
C SER A 180 -27.98 20.62 22.95
N LEU A 181 -27.55 19.51 22.35
CA LEU A 181 -26.45 19.46 21.38
C LEU A 181 -25.15 20.08 21.92
N GLU A 182 -25.00 20.06 23.25
CA GLU A 182 -23.83 20.56 23.95
C GLU A 182 -23.37 19.55 25.00
N GLU A 183 -22.06 19.43 25.14
CA GLU A 183 -21.44 18.73 26.26
C GLU A 183 -21.34 19.69 27.44
N ASP A 184 -21.55 19.18 28.66
CA ASP A 184 -21.47 19.96 29.89
C ASP A 184 -20.07 20.54 30.09
N VAL A 185 -20.03 21.78 30.61
CA VAL A 185 -18.80 22.44 31.06
C VAL A 185 -18.53 22.01 32.50
N LEU A 186 -17.35 21.46 32.75
CA LEU A 186 -16.91 20.90 34.03
C LEU A 186 -15.84 21.81 34.65
N GLU A 187 -15.92 22.06 35.95
CA GLU A 187 -14.95 22.92 36.65
C GLU A 187 -13.59 22.22 36.79
N GLU A 188 -13.62 20.90 36.96
CA GLU A 188 -12.47 20.00 37.13
C GLU A 188 -11.66 19.88 35.83
N ASP A 189 -12.32 20.02 34.69
CA ASP A 189 -11.74 19.87 33.36
C ASP A 189 -11.86 21.16 32.52
N PRO A 190 -10.88 22.07 32.60
CA PRO A 190 -10.94 23.37 31.95
C PRO A 190 -11.06 23.34 30.43
N THR A 191 -10.65 22.24 29.75
CA THR A 191 -10.79 22.14 28.29
C THR A 191 -12.26 22.11 27.87
N THR A 192 -13.14 21.65 28.76
CA THR A 192 -14.59 21.58 28.47
C THR A 192 -15.23 22.96 28.30
N GLY A 193 -14.66 23.99 28.92
CA GLY A 193 -15.17 25.37 28.96
C GLY A 193 -14.52 26.34 27.98
N LEU A 194 -13.75 25.87 26.99
CA LEU A 194 -13.07 26.75 26.04
C LEU A 194 -14.05 27.54 25.16
N GLU A 195 -13.81 28.86 24.99
CA GLU A 195 -14.69 29.76 24.23
C GLU A 195 -14.85 29.35 22.76
N ASN A 196 -13.82 28.74 22.17
CA ASN A 196 -13.78 28.28 20.79
C ASN A 196 -14.04 26.77 20.65
N ARG A 197 -14.80 26.18 21.58
CA ARG A 197 -15.22 24.77 21.53
C ARG A 197 -15.90 24.44 20.19
N ILE A 198 -15.58 23.27 19.65
CA ILE A 198 -16.18 22.80 18.41
C ILE A 198 -17.57 22.22 18.70
N PRO A 199 -18.64 22.69 18.03
CA PRO A 199 -19.99 22.15 18.22
C PRO A 199 -20.07 20.65 17.93
N THR A 200 -21.14 19.98 18.36
CA THR A 200 -21.38 18.57 17.99
C THR A 200 -21.78 18.45 16.53
N PHE A 201 -21.06 17.66 15.74
CA PHE A 201 -21.38 17.46 14.31
C PHE A 201 -20.72 16.19 13.76
N HIS A 202 -21.17 15.77 12.59
CA HIS A 202 -20.46 14.78 11.78
C HIS A 202 -19.67 15.46 10.66
N GLY A 203 -18.40 15.08 10.51
CA GLY A 203 -17.65 15.35 9.29
C GLY A 203 -18.38 14.74 8.08
N TYR A 204 -18.37 15.43 6.96
CA TYR A 204 -19.05 15.12 5.71
C TYR A 204 -20.57 14.93 5.76
N SER A 205 -21.25 15.32 6.83
CA SER A 205 -22.72 15.31 6.82
C SER A 205 -23.29 16.33 5.83
N ALA A 206 -24.41 16.02 5.19
CA ALA A 206 -25.11 16.97 4.34
C ALA A 206 -25.80 18.09 5.15
N SER A 207 -25.95 19.25 4.55
CA SER A 207 -26.83 20.31 5.05
C SER A 207 -28.29 19.97 4.76
N GLY A 208 -29.20 20.23 5.70
CA GLY A 208 -30.61 19.97 5.52
C GLY A 208 -31.46 20.39 6.72
N ASN A 209 -32.74 20.68 6.45
CA ASN A 209 -33.76 20.91 7.47
C ASN A 209 -34.94 19.98 7.17
N VAL A 210 -35.03 18.89 7.92
CA VAL A 210 -36.05 17.85 7.73
C VAL A 210 -36.93 17.75 8.96
N THR A 211 -38.23 17.59 8.74
CA THR A 211 -39.20 17.29 9.81
C THR A 211 -39.97 16.05 9.41
N ALA A 212 -39.77 14.95 10.12
CA ALA A 212 -40.30 13.65 9.74
C ALA A 212 -40.57 12.74 10.93
N PRO A 213 -41.43 11.71 10.78
CA PRO A 213 -41.48 10.59 11.71
C PRO A 213 -40.11 9.91 11.80
N TYR A 214 -39.88 9.18 12.89
CA TYR A 214 -38.58 8.53 13.13
C TYR A 214 -38.72 7.08 13.56
N VAL A 215 -37.65 6.31 13.37
CA VAL A 215 -37.56 4.88 13.67
C VAL A 215 -36.27 4.63 14.43
N TYR A 216 -36.34 3.86 15.52
CA TYR A 216 -35.15 3.33 16.19
C TYR A 216 -34.61 2.13 15.40
N VAL A 217 -33.36 2.21 14.96
CA VAL A 217 -32.75 1.25 14.02
C VAL A 217 -31.64 0.40 14.65
N ASN A 218 -31.63 0.24 15.97
CA ASN A 218 -30.57 -0.48 16.70
C ASN A 218 -29.18 0.10 16.39
N TYR A 219 -28.19 -0.72 16.01
CA TYR A 219 -26.87 -0.27 15.58
C TYR A 219 -26.86 0.25 14.13
N GLY A 220 -27.98 0.23 13.41
CA GLY A 220 -28.01 0.64 12.01
C GLY A 220 -27.12 -0.22 11.10
N THR A 221 -26.90 -1.49 11.47
CA THR A 221 -26.22 -2.46 10.60
C THR A 221 -27.07 -2.79 9.38
N TYR A 222 -26.47 -3.32 8.32
CA TYR A 222 -27.22 -3.73 7.14
C TYR A 222 -28.39 -4.66 7.52
N GLN A 223 -28.17 -5.65 8.37
CA GLN A 223 -29.20 -6.59 8.80
C GLN A 223 -30.19 -5.99 9.80
N ASP A 224 -29.84 -4.95 10.58
CA ASP A 224 -30.85 -4.22 11.37
C ASP A 224 -31.90 -3.61 10.44
N PHE A 225 -31.47 -2.96 9.35
CA PHE A 225 -32.40 -2.42 8.35
C PHE A 225 -33.20 -3.52 7.64
N GLU A 226 -32.57 -4.65 7.30
CA GLU A 226 -33.30 -5.79 6.72
C GLU A 226 -34.31 -6.40 7.69
N ASP A 227 -34.01 -6.45 8.99
CA ASP A 227 -34.96 -6.91 10.00
C ASP A 227 -36.20 -6.00 10.04
N LEU A 228 -36.01 -4.68 9.94
CA LEU A 228 -37.10 -3.70 9.87
C LEU A 228 -37.96 -3.89 8.61
N ILE A 229 -37.33 -4.09 7.45
CA ILE A 229 -38.03 -4.36 6.19
C ILE A 229 -38.85 -5.65 6.30
N LYS A 230 -38.27 -6.73 6.85
CA LYS A 230 -38.95 -8.01 7.08
C LYS A 230 -40.12 -7.88 8.05
N ALA A 231 -40.00 -7.01 9.05
CA ALA A 231 -41.07 -6.67 9.99
C ALA A 231 -42.11 -5.68 9.40
N ASN A 232 -42.02 -5.35 8.10
CA ASN A 232 -42.90 -4.42 7.39
C ASN A 232 -42.94 -3.02 8.03
N ILE A 233 -41.82 -2.58 8.58
CA ILE A 233 -41.63 -1.23 9.12
C ILE A 233 -41.29 -0.29 7.96
N SER A 234 -42.11 0.73 7.74
CA SER A 234 -41.88 1.73 6.70
C SER A 234 -40.68 2.62 7.07
N LEU A 235 -39.66 2.70 6.23
CA LEU A 235 -38.44 3.49 6.46
C LEU A 235 -38.37 4.77 5.63
N GLU A 236 -38.83 4.71 4.38
CA GLU A 236 -38.85 5.85 3.47
C GLU A 236 -39.51 7.08 4.10
N GLY A 237 -38.89 8.26 3.90
CA GLY A 237 -39.34 9.53 4.42
C GLY A 237 -39.16 9.74 5.92
N LYS A 238 -38.41 8.88 6.63
CA LYS A 238 -38.21 8.96 8.09
C LYS A 238 -36.80 9.29 8.50
N ILE A 239 -36.63 9.68 9.76
CA ILE A 239 -35.32 9.87 10.40
C ILE A 239 -34.90 8.59 11.12
N ALA A 240 -33.67 8.13 10.88
CA ALA A 240 -33.09 7.00 11.60
C ALA A 240 -32.53 7.47 12.95
N VAL A 241 -32.83 6.75 14.03
CA VAL A 241 -32.17 6.94 15.33
C VAL A 241 -31.39 5.66 15.64
N ALA A 242 -30.06 5.74 15.64
CA ALA A 242 -29.20 4.57 15.77
C ALA A 242 -28.14 4.72 16.87
N LYS A 243 -27.73 3.61 17.46
CA LYS A 243 -26.57 3.52 18.35
C LYS A 243 -25.27 3.60 17.55
N TYR A 244 -24.24 4.23 18.13
CA TYR A 244 -22.84 3.98 17.76
C TYR A 244 -22.43 2.54 18.07
N GLY A 245 -21.26 2.11 17.58
CA GLY A 245 -20.78 0.74 17.74
C GLY A 245 -21.21 -0.22 16.63
N GLY A 246 -20.64 -1.42 16.60
CA GLY A 246 -20.92 -2.45 15.58
C GLY A 246 -20.25 -2.19 14.23
N ILE A 247 -20.62 -1.11 13.55
CA ILE A 247 -20.05 -0.71 12.24
C ILE A 247 -19.67 0.76 12.21
N PHE A 248 -18.82 1.13 11.26
CA PHE A 248 -18.45 2.52 11.02
C PHE A 248 -19.67 3.41 10.73
N ARG A 249 -19.68 4.59 11.34
CA ARG A 249 -20.84 5.50 11.39
C ARG A 249 -21.35 5.95 10.01
N GLY A 250 -20.44 6.22 9.06
CA GLY A 250 -20.80 6.60 7.69
C GLY A 250 -21.67 5.53 6.99
N LEU A 251 -21.47 4.26 7.31
CA LEU A 251 -22.20 3.14 6.69
C LEU A 251 -23.63 2.98 7.23
N LYS A 252 -23.86 3.38 8.48
CA LYS A 252 -25.21 3.49 9.05
C LYS A 252 -26.04 4.51 8.27
N ILE A 253 -25.43 5.67 8.00
CA ILE A 253 -26.04 6.79 7.29
C ILE A 253 -26.25 6.43 5.81
N LYS A 254 -25.25 5.82 5.17
CA LYS A 254 -25.33 5.28 3.81
C LYS A 254 -26.54 4.37 3.64
N ARG A 255 -26.73 3.41 4.54
CA ARG A 255 -27.83 2.45 4.44
C ARG A 255 -29.19 3.10 4.66
N ALA A 256 -29.28 4.05 5.59
CA ALA A 256 -30.50 4.84 5.79
C ALA A 256 -30.87 5.61 4.49
N GLU A 257 -29.89 6.26 3.87
CA GLU A 257 -30.05 7.00 2.61
C GLU A 257 -30.53 6.10 1.46
N GLU A 258 -29.92 4.92 1.27
CA GLU A 258 -30.31 3.95 0.24
C GLU A 258 -31.76 3.47 0.37
N LEU A 259 -32.30 3.50 1.59
CA LEU A 259 -33.68 3.09 1.91
C LEU A 259 -34.67 4.27 1.90
N GLY A 260 -34.24 5.43 1.42
CA GLY A 260 -35.07 6.62 1.27
C GLY A 260 -35.36 7.34 2.59
N MET A 261 -34.59 7.08 3.64
CA MET A 261 -34.66 7.87 4.88
C MET A 261 -34.10 9.28 4.63
N VAL A 262 -34.55 10.26 5.41
CA VAL A 262 -34.28 11.69 5.14
C VAL A 262 -33.32 12.33 6.15
N GLY A 263 -32.85 11.58 7.14
CA GLY A 263 -31.85 12.03 8.10
C GLY A 263 -31.47 10.95 9.10
N ALA A 264 -30.39 11.17 9.83
CA ALA A 264 -29.88 10.22 10.82
C ALA A 264 -29.42 10.90 12.12
N VAL A 265 -29.78 10.32 13.25
CA VAL A 265 -29.36 10.73 14.59
C VAL A 265 -28.60 9.58 15.22
N LEU A 266 -27.37 9.81 15.65
CA LEU A 266 -26.51 8.80 16.26
C LEU A 266 -26.24 9.13 17.74
N PHE A 267 -26.25 8.13 18.62
CA PHE A 267 -25.95 8.30 20.03
C PHE A 267 -25.14 7.13 20.59
N THR A 268 -24.37 7.34 21.65
CA THR A 268 -23.60 6.28 22.33
C THR A 268 -24.46 5.70 23.45
N ASP A 269 -24.81 4.42 23.38
CA ASP A 269 -25.62 3.78 24.42
C ASP A 269 -24.73 3.32 25.59
N PRO A 270 -25.05 3.67 26.86
CA PRO A 270 -24.28 3.20 28.01
C PRO A 270 -24.21 1.66 28.13
N GLY A 271 -25.10 0.93 27.45
CA GLY A 271 -25.04 -0.53 27.37
C GLY A 271 -23.79 -1.05 26.66
N ASP A 272 -23.08 -0.21 25.91
CA ASP A 272 -21.79 -0.53 25.27
C ASP A 272 -20.59 -0.30 26.21
N ASP A 273 -20.78 0.38 27.34
CA ASP A 273 -19.71 0.65 28.33
C ASP A 273 -19.47 -0.54 29.30
N GLY A 274 -20.14 -1.66 29.07
CA GLY A 274 -19.97 -2.89 29.83
C GLY A 274 -20.34 -2.73 31.31
N GLY A 275 -19.41 -3.07 32.20
CA GLY A 275 -19.62 -2.99 33.65
C GLY A 275 -19.53 -1.57 34.21
N VAL A 276 -19.00 -0.61 33.46
CA VAL A 276 -18.59 0.71 33.99
C VAL A 276 -19.67 1.75 33.74
N THR A 277 -20.82 1.54 34.39
CA THR A 277 -22.05 2.32 34.18
C THR A 277 -22.69 2.77 35.50
N GLU A 278 -23.49 3.84 35.43
CA GLU A 278 -24.29 4.32 36.58
C GLU A 278 -25.26 3.24 37.09
N GLU A 279 -25.81 2.40 36.20
CA GLU A 279 -26.69 1.28 36.57
C GLU A 279 -26.00 0.30 37.52
N ASN A 280 -24.70 0.11 37.35
CA ASN A 280 -23.87 -0.74 38.19
C ASN A 280 -23.29 0.00 39.42
N GLY A 281 -23.72 1.23 39.67
CA GLY A 281 -23.28 2.04 40.81
C GLY A 281 -21.90 2.68 40.64
N VAL A 282 -21.40 2.78 39.41
CA VAL A 282 -20.13 3.46 39.10
C VAL A 282 -20.39 4.96 38.93
N GLU A 283 -19.56 5.78 39.58
CA GLU A 283 -19.59 7.24 39.41
C GLU A 283 -19.16 7.63 37.98
N LEU A 284 -19.83 8.64 37.44
CA LEU A 284 -19.62 9.10 36.07
C LEU A 284 -18.60 10.23 36.04
N TYR A 285 -17.89 10.38 34.93
CA TYR A 285 -16.94 11.47 34.73
C TYR A 285 -17.61 12.85 34.93
N PRO A 286 -17.01 13.80 35.67
CA PRO A 286 -15.62 13.83 36.14
C PRO A 286 -15.36 13.13 37.49
N ASP A 287 -16.39 12.75 38.24
CA ASP A 287 -16.24 12.20 39.59
C ASP A 287 -15.76 10.73 39.57
N GLY A 288 -16.03 10.00 38.49
CA GLY A 288 -15.62 8.61 38.35
C GLY A 288 -15.24 8.19 36.92
N PRO A 289 -14.89 6.90 36.75
CA PRO A 289 -14.38 6.37 35.48
C PRO A 289 -15.49 6.07 34.45
N GLY A 290 -16.77 6.24 34.79
CA GLY A 290 -17.89 6.03 33.89
C GLY A 290 -18.05 7.13 32.83
N ARG A 291 -18.81 6.85 31.78
CA ARG A 291 -19.13 7.81 30.71
C ARG A 291 -19.86 9.05 31.27
N ASN A 292 -19.49 10.24 30.84
CA ASN A 292 -20.27 11.42 31.21
C ASN A 292 -21.63 11.42 30.46
N PRO A 293 -22.75 11.78 31.11
CA PRO A 293 -24.07 11.77 30.47
C PRO A 293 -24.24 12.58 29.19
N SER A 294 -23.56 13.73 29.09
CA SER A 294 -23.64 14.60 27.94
C SER A 294 -22.56 14.30 26.88
N SER A 295 -21.72 13.28 27.08
CA SER A 295 -20.66 12.87 26.13
C SER A 295 -21.23 12.61 24.73
N VAL A 296 -20.62 13.23 23.71
CA VAL A 296 -21.00 13.07 22.31
C VAL A 296 -19.82 12.60 21.47
N GLN A 297 -20.00 11.50 20.75
CA GLN A 297 -19.00 11.02 19.80
C GLN A 297 -19.12 11.78 18.47
N ARG A 298 -18.17 12.67 18.16
CA ARG A 298 -18.03 13.23 16.81
C ARG A 298 -17.43 12.21 15.85
N GLY A 299 -17.36 12.53 14.56
CA GLY A 299 -16.73 11.62 13.60
C GLY A 299 -17.10 11.88 12.15
N SER A 300 -16.27 11.37 11.25
CA SER A 300 -16.55 11.40 9.81
C SER A 300 -17.70 10.46 9.43
N ALA A 301 -18.57 10.96 8.57
CA ALA A 301 -19.61 10.21 7.88
C ALA A 301 -19.24 9.82 6.45
N GLN A 302 -17.99 10.06 6.00
CA GLN A 302 -17.50 9.59 4.69
C GLN A 302 -17.79 8.10 4.52
N PHE A 303 -17.97 7.62 3.30
CA PHE A 303 -18.07 6.20 3.02
C PHE A 303 -16.67 5.58 2.89
N LEU A 304 -15.93 5.60 4.00
CA LEU A 304 -14.52 5.22 4.10
C LEU A 304 -14.18 3.85 3.48
N SER A 305 -15.13 2.90 3.56
CA SER A 305 -14.94 1.56 2.97
C SER A 305 -14.95 1.55 1.44
N VAL A 306 -15.36 2.64 0.77
CA VAL A 306 -15.33 2.84 -0.69
C VAL A 306 -13.98 3.41 -1.13
N ALA A 307 -13.57 4.52 -0.53
CA ALA A 307 -12.24 5.12 -0.66
C ALA A 307 -12.00 6.08 0.53
N PRO A 308 -10.81 6.05 1.16
CA PRO A 308 -10.35 7.09 2.07
C PRO A 308 -9.78 8.28 1.27
N GLY A 309 -9.27 9.29 1.98
CA GLY A 309 -8.67 10.48 1.36
C GLY A 309 -9.68 11.60 1.08
N ASP A 310 -9.26 12.61 0.32
CA ASP A 310 -10.18 13.65 -0.17
C ASP A 310 -11.20 12.99 -1.14
N PRO A 311 -12.53 13.10 -0.87
CA PRO A 311 -13.55 12.47 -1.71
C PRO A 311 -13.58 13.03 -3.15
N THR A 312 -12.93 14.16 -3.41
CA THR A 312 -12.87 14.80 -4.72
C THR A 312 -11.63 14.45 -5.54
N THR A 313 -10.61 13.80 -4.97
CA THR A 313 -9.38 13.43 -5.71
C THR A 313 -8.95 11.98 -5.48
N PRO A 314 -9.85 10.99 -5.58
CA PRO A 314 -9.48 9.61 -5.27
C PRO A 314 -8.36 9.10 -6.19
N GLY A 315 -7.24 8.70 -5.60
CA GLY A 315 -6.10 8.08 -6.29
C GLY A 315 -5.01 9.05 -6.76
N TYR A 316 -5.12 10.35 -6.47
CA TYR A 316 -4.09 11.34 -6.81
C TYR A 316 -4.12 12.55 -5.84
N PRO A 317 -2.97 13.16 -5.54
CA PRO A 317 -2.88 14.15 -4.48
C PRO A 317 -3.63 15.45 -4.79
N SER A 318 -4.32 15.98 -3.78
CA SER A 318 -5.07 17.23 -3.73
C SER A 318 -4.18 18.47 -3.78
N LYS A 319 -3.43 18.65 -4.87
CA LYS A 319 -2.59 19.85 -5.09
C LYS A 319 -3.39 21.01 -5.67
N PRO A 320 -2.91 22.27 -5.54
CA PRO A 320 -3.58 23.41 -6.14
C PRO A 320 -3.81 23.24 -7.64
N GLY A 321 -5.06 23.41 -8.08
CA GLY A 321 -5.44 23.37 -9.50
C GLY A 321 -5.62 21.98 -10.12
N VAL A 322 -5.57 20.89 -9.33
CA VAL A 322 -5.90 19.56 -9.85
C VAL A 322 -7.40 19.44 -10.16
N PRO A 323 -7.79 18.59 -11.14
CA PRO A 323 -9.19 18.25 -11.35
C PRO A 323 -9.82 17.69 -10.07
N ARG A 324 -11.12 17.93 -9.89
CA ARG A 324 -11.89 17.39 -8.76
C ARG A 324 -13.13 16.68 -9.27
N GLU A 325 -13.37 15.52 -8.70
CA GLU A 325 -14.52 14.67 -9.00
C GLU A 325 -15.74 15.04 -8.14
N PRO A 326 -16.94 14.67 -8.61
CA PRO A 326 -18.14 14.68 -7.78
C PRO A 326 -18.03 13.75 -6.56
N VAL A 327 -18.80 14.06 -5.52
CA VAL A 327 -18.74 13.42 -4.18
C VAL A 327 -19.84 12.38 -3.96
N GLU A 328 -20.75 12.22 -4.91
CA GLU A 328 -21.85 11.26 -4.85
C GLU A 328 -21.32 9.84 -4.66
N GLY A 329 -21.90 9.11 -3.70
CA GLY A 329 -21.46 7.75 -3.37
C GLY A 329 -20.13 7.68 -2.60
N LYS A 330 -19.56 8.82 -2.18
CA LYS A 330 -18.37 8.90 -1.33
C LYS A 330 -18.66 9.56 0.03
N ILE A 331 -19.68 10.41 0.09
CA ILE A 331 -20.18 11.03 1.33
C ILE A 331 -21.73 11.02 1.34
N PRO A 332 -22.38 11.18 2.52
CA PRO A 332 -23.83 11.22 2.64
C PRO A 332 -24.49 12.40 1.91
N SER A 333 -25.69 12.18 1.39
CA SER A 333 -26.58 13.21 0.85
C SER A 333 -27.72 13.60 1.80
N ILE A 334 -27.86 12.92 2.94
CA ILE A 334 -28.84 13.22 4.00
C ILE A 334 -28.17 13.84 5.23
N PRO A 335 -28.86 14.74 5.96
CA PRO A 335 -28.29 15.36 7.15
C PRO A 335 -28.21 14.37 8.32
N SER A 336 -27.15 14.48 9.11
CA SER A 336 -26.90 13.63 10.27
C SER A 336 -26.28 14.39 11.43
N ILE A 337 -26.67 14.05 12.66
CA ILE A 337 -26.17 14.71 13.89
C ILE A 337 -25.84 13.67 14.96
N PRO A 338 -24.68 13.79 15.64
CA PRO A 338 -24.38 13.03 16.85
C PRO A 338 -25.02 13.70 18.08
N ILE A 339 -25.57 12.90 19.00
CA ILE A 339 -26.16 13.38 20.25
C ILE A 339 -25.67 12.59 21.46
N SER A 340 -25.81 13.20 22.63
CA SER A 340 -25.55 12.53 23.91
C SER A 340 -26.64 11.51 24.22
N TYR A 341 -26.36 10.56 25.11
CA TYR A 341 -27.40 9.61 25.50
C TYR A 341 -28.50 10.28 26.34
N VAL A 342 -28.18 11.36 27.07
CA VAL A 342 -29.21 12.13 27.79
C VAL A 342 -30.20 12.80 26.83
N ASP A 343 -29.73 13.31 25.67
CA ASP A 343 -30.59 13.84 24.62
C ASP A 343 -31.35 12.73 23.87
N ALA A 344 -30.83 11.51 23.84
CA ALA A 344 -31.50 10.36 23.23
C ALA A 344 -32.69 9.86 24.08
N ILE A 345 -32.66 10.00 25.41
CA ILE A 345 -33.70 9.49 26.32
C ILE A 345 -35.10 10.03 25.95
N PRO A 346 -35.36 11.35 25.86
CA PRO A 346 -36.69 11.86 25.53
C PRO A 346 -37.19 11.42 24.15
N ILE A 347 -36.28 11.26 23.19
CA ILE A 347 -36.58 10.84 21.83
C ILE A 347 -37.00 9.36 21.80
N LEU A 348 -36.24 8.49 22.47
CA LEU A 348 -36.52 7.07 22.52
C LEU A 348 -37.70 6.74 23.45
N SER A 349 -37.81 7.38 24.62
CA SER A 349 -38.96 7.21 25.52
C SER A 349 -40.28 7.65 24.89
N ALA A 350 -40.25 8.59 23.94
CA ALA A 350 -41.43 8.98 23.19
C ALA A 350 -41.94 7.88 22.22
N LEU A 351 -41.13 6.84 21.94
CA LEU A 351 -41.56 5.63 21.25
C LEU A 351 -42.13 4.56 22.19
N ASN A 352 -42.00 4.69 23.52
CA ASN A 352 -42.46 3.65 24.44
C ASN A 352 -43.94 3.31 24.20
N GLY A 353 -44.22 2.02 24.02
CA GLY A 353 -45.57 1.53 23.69
C GLY A 353 -46.04 1.75 22.24
N HIS A 354 -45.19 2.30 21.36
CA HIS A 354 -45.50 2.54 19.95
C HIS A 354 -44.64 1.68 19.01
N GLY A 355 -45.29 0.93 18.12
CA GLY A 355 -44.60 -0.02 17.26
C GLY A 355 -44.07 -1.25 18.04
N PRO A 356 -43.34 -2.14 17.37
CA PRO A 356 -42.83 -3.33 18.03
C PRO A 356 -41.79 -2.99 19.10
N SER A 357 -41.61 -3.88 20.06
CA SER A 357 -40.55 -3.84 21.07
C SER A 357 -39.35 -4.67 20.62
N PRO A 358 -38.19 -4.54 21.29
CA PRO A 358 -37.03 -5.41 21.03
C PRO A 358 -37.33 -6.90 21.16
N LYS A 359 -38.34 -7.28 21.97
CA LYS A 359 -38.75 -8.67 22.19
C LYS A 359 -39.49 -9.28 20.98
N ASP A 360 -40.05 -8.43 20.12
CA ASP A 360 -40.73 -8.83 18.89
C ASP A 360 -39.74 -9.07 17.74
N PHE A 361 -38.48 -8.67 17.94
CA PHE A 361 -37.36 -8.90 17.05
C PHE A 361 -36.44 -10.03 17.58
N ASN A 362 -35.35 -10.28 16.87
CA ASN A 362 -34.37 -11.31 17.22
C ASN A 362 -33.49 -10.91 18.42
N LYS A 363 -32.62 -11.84 18.86
CA LYS A 363 -31.74 -11.67 20.03
C LYS A 363 -30.85 -10.42 19.99
N TYR A 364 -30.53 -9.89 18.81
CA TYR A 364 -29.61 -8.75 18.66
C TYR A 364 -30.24 -7.41 19.01
N TRP A 365 -31.55 -7.26 18.80
CA TRP A 365 -32.29 -6.08 19.24
C TRP A 365 -32.41 -6.01 20.77
N GLN A 366 -32.18 -7.12 21.45
CA GLN A 366 -32.28 -7.24 22.92
C GLN A 366 -30.94 -7.00 23.64
N LYS A 367 -29.84 -6.78 22.90
CA LYS A 367 -28.49 -6.55 23.45
C LYS A 367 -28.22 -5.06 23.68
N ASN A 368 -27.43 -4.76 24.72
CA ASN A 368 -26.91 -3.43 25.07
C ASN A 368 -28.02 -2.36 25.07
N LEU A 369 -28.98 -2.56 25.96
CA LEU A 369 -30.15 -1.69 26.15
C LEU A 369 -29.96 -0.87 27.42
N GLY A 370 -28.87 -0.09 27.47
CA GLY A 370 -28.36 0.57 28.67
C GLY A 370 -29.20 1.74 29.17
N LEU A 371 -30.23 2.19 28.44
CA LEU A 371 -31.15 3.24 28.89
C LEU A 371 -32.44 2.70 29.51
N LYS A 372 -32.57 1.37 29.67
CA LYS A 372 -33.76 0.75 30.29
C LYS A 372 -34.00 1.24 31.72
N TYR A 373 -32.96 1.32 32.54
CA TYR A 373 -33.08 1.82 33.92
C TYR A 373 -33.44 3.33 33.97
N LYS A 374 -33.28 4.05 32.86
CA LYS A 374 -33.74 5.44 32.66
C LYS A 374 -35.13 5.55 32.01
N GLY A 375 -35.85 4.43 31.85
CA GLY A 375 -37.23 4.42 31.33
C GLY A 375 -37.35 4.40 29.80
N VAL A 376 -36.35 3.89 29.09
CA VAL A 376 -36.41 3.66 27.63
C VAL A 376 -36.73 2.19 27.35
N ASP A 377 -37.86 1.92 26.70
CA ASP A 377 -38.28 0.55 26.35
C ASP A 377 -37.70 0.07 25.00
N TYR A 378 -37.06 0.99 24.25
CA TYR A 378 -36.48 0.77 22.91
C TYR A 378 -37.48 0.23 21.89
N ASN A 379 -38.74 0.65 22.01
CA ASN A 379 -39.73 0.45 20.96
C ASN A 379 -39.21 1.02 19.63
N ILE A 380 -39.41 0.27 18.55
CA ILE A 380 -38.83 0.52 17.23
C ILE A 380 -39.51 1.72 16.54
N GLY A 381 -40.79 1.95 16.83
CA GLY A 381 -41.62 2.86 16.05
C GLY A 381 -42.17 2.20 14.77
N PRO A 382 -42.54 2.97 13.73
CA PRO A 382 -42.32 4.41 13.59
C PRO A 382 -43.02 5.24 14.68
N SER A 383 -42.54 6.47 14.89
CA SER A 383 -43.23 7.42 15.77
C SER A 383 -44.70 7.60 15.35
N PRO A 384 -45.63 7.79 16.29
CA PRO A 384 -47.04 8.00 15.97
C PRO A 384 -47.23 9.32 15.20
N ASP A 385 -48.32 9.47 14.43
CA ASP A 385 -48.61 10.66 13.61
C ASP A 385 -48.64 11.99 14.37
N SER A 386 -48.76 11.94 15.70
CA SER A 386 -48.70 13.10 16.57
C SER A 386 -47.28 13.51 16.96
N LEU A 387 -46.24 12.76 16.58
CA LEU A 387 -44.85 12.96 16.97
C LEU A 387 -43.90 12.88 15.77
N VAL A 388 -43.08 13.91 15.59
CA VAL A 388 -42.06 13.99 14.54
C VAL A 388 -40.78 14.61 15.09
N LEU A 389 -39.63 14.23 14.53
CA LEU A 389 -38.35 14.89 14.80
C LEU A 389 -38.09 15.95 13.74
N ASN A 390 -37.60 17.11 14.16
CA ASN A 390 -36.99 18.10 13.30
C ASN A 390 -35.48 18.08 13.49
N LEU A 391 -34.76 17.75 12.42
CA LEU A 391 -33.31 17.73 12.34
C LEU A 391 -32.89 18.85 11.39
N VAL A 392 -32.17 19.83 11.92
CA VAL A 392 -31.55 20.93 11.17
C VAL A 392 -30.05 20.78 11.28
N ASN A 393 -29.37 20.71 10.14
CA ASN A 393 -27.92 20.66 10.06
C ASN A 393 -27.45 21.63 8.99
N GLU A 394 -26.58 22.56 9.34
CA GLU A 394 -26.01 23.57 8.45
C GLU A 394 -24.50 23.42 8.49
N GLN A 395 -23.93 23.10 7.33
CA GLN A 395 -22.51 22.81 7.14
C GLN A 395 -21.93 23.72 6.08
N GLU A 396 -20.73 24.25 6.35
CA GLU A 396 -19.93 24.99 5.39
C GLU A 396 -18.95 24.04 4.70
N TYR A 397 -19.18 23.70 3.42
CA TYR A 397 -18.21 22.96 2.63
C TYR A 397 -17.20 23.89 1.98
N VAL A 398 -15.92 23.61 2.17
CA VAL A 398 -14.80 24.44 1.69
C VAL A 398 -13.67 23.57 1.16
N THR A 399 -12.90 24.13 0.23
CA THR A 399 -11.56 23.63 -0.08
C THR A 399 -10.54 24.46 0.68
N THR A 400 -9.79 23.83 1.59
CA THR A 400 -8.85 24.51 2.50
C THR A 400 -7.56 23.72 2.61
N PRO A 401 -6.39 24.34 2.85
CA PRO A 401 -5.17 23.58 3.12
C PRO A 401 -5.27 22.75 4.41
N LEU A 402 -4.72 21.54 4.37
CA LEU A 402 -4.25 20.75 5.52
C LEU A 402 -2.73 20.71 5.54
N TRP A 403 -2.12 20.38 6.67
CA TRP A 403 -0.65 20.39 6.80
C TRP A 403 -0.09 19.16 7.53
N ASN A 404 0.65 18.35 6.79
CA ASN A 404 1.49 17.30 7.37
C ASN A 404 2.86 17.88 7.76
N VAL A 405 3.44 17.38 8.85
CA VAL A 405 4.84 17.67 9.23
C VAL A 405 5.69 16.42 9.00
N ILE A 406 6.74 16.54 8.19
CA ILE A 406 7.57 15.42 7.74
C ILE A 406 9.02 15.65 8.17
N GLY A 407 9.54 14.78 9.04
CA GLY A 407 10.93 14.80 9.52
C GLY A 407 11.74 13.66 8.92
N VAL A 408 13.02 13.88 8.60
CA VAL A 408 13.85 12.85 7.92
C VAL A 408 15.20 12.65 8.59
N ILE A 409 15.55 11.41 8.89
CA ILE A 409 16.91 10.97 9.21
C ILE A 409 17.45 10.15 8.04
N ASN A 410 18.46 10.69 7.34
CA ASN A 410 19.05 10.03 6.19
C ASN A 410 19.87 8.79 6.57
N GLY A 411 19.52 7.66 5.95
CA GLY A 411 20.26 6.41 6.07
C GLY A 411 21.56 6.38 5.26
N THR A 412 22.30 5.29 5.40
CA THR A 412 23.44 4.97 4.50
C THR A 412 23.01 4.25 3.23
N LEU A 413 21.89 3.54 3.27
CA LEU A 413 21.21 2.93 2.13
C LEU A 413 20.22 3.93 1.52
N THR A 414 20.35 4.15 0.21
CA THR A 414 19.59 5.18 -0.51
C THR A 414 18.22 4.71 -1.00
N ASP A 415 17.93 3.41 -0.90
CA ASP A 415 16.75 2.76 -1.50
C ASP A 415 15.89 1.98 -0.49
N GLU A 416 16.10 2.20 0.81
CA GLU A 416 15.34 1.58 1.91
C GLU A 416 14.94 2.65 2.93
N VAL A 417 13.63 2.76 3.17
CA VAL A 417 12.99 3.79 4.00
C VAL A 417 12.05 3.11 4.99
N ILE A 418 12.04 3.55 6.24
CA ILE A 418 11.01 3.25 7.23
C ILE A 418 10.19 4.53 7.41
N VAL A 419 8.88 4.45 7.23
CA VAL A 419 7.99 5.57 7.54
C VAL A 419 7.32 5.27 8.88
N ILE A 420 7.29 6.22 9.79
CA ILE A 420 6.57 6.10 11.06
C ILE A 420 5.69 7.33 11.26
N GLY A 421 4.48 7.15 11.76
CA GLY A 421 3.55 8.27 11.86
C GLY A 421 2.41 8.12 12.86
N ASN A 422 1.77 9.25 13.08
CA ASN A 422 0.61 9.48 13.95
C ASN A 422 -0.10 10.74 13.42
N HIS A 423 -1.43 10.78 13.41
CA HIS A 423 -2.13 12.02 13.11
C HIS A 423 -2.15 12.98 14.30
N ARG A 424 -2.45 14.25 14.03
CA ARG A 424 -2.38 15.33 15.03
C ARG A 424 -3.71 16.05 15.20
N ASP A 425 -4.54 16.05 14.16
CA ASP A 425 -5.86 16.65 14.22
C ASP A 425 -6.78 15.84 15.12
N ALA A 426 -7.65 16.54 15.86
CA ALA A 426 -8.70 15.94 16.68
C ALA A 426 -10.01 16.73 16.51
N TRP A 427 -11.16 16.12 16.81
CA TRP A 427 -12.46 16.78 16.64
C TRP A 427 -12.69 18.03 17.51
N ILE A 428 -12.03 18.12 18.66
CA ILE A 428 -12.32 19.09 19.73
C ILE A 428 -11.04 19.75 20.26
N ALA A 429 -11.15 20.50 21.34
CA ALA A 429 -10.01 20.90 22.14
C ALA A 429 -9.74 19.81 23.19
N GLY A 430 -8.76 18.94 22.92
CA GLY A 430 -8.57 17.68 23.62
C GLY A 430 -7.91 16.66 22.71
N GLY A 431 -8.51 15.48 22.52
CA GLY A 431 -7.90 14.39 21.77
C GLY A 431 -6.74 13.73 22.53
N ALA A 432 -6.87 13.64 23.86
CA ALA A 432 -5.80 13.21 24.73
C ALA A 432 -5.42 11.75 24.50
N GLY A 433 -6.42 10.89 24.26
CA GLY A 433 -6.25 9.56 23.68
C GLY A 433 -5.99 9.67 22.19
N ASP A 434 -7.02 10.09 21.44
CA ASP A 434 -7.03 10.14 19.98
C ASP A 434 -6.86 11.59 19.47
N PRO A 435 -5.72 11.93 18.85
CA PRO A 435 -4.52 11.10 18.62
C PRO A 435 -3.35 11.44 19.52
N ASN A 436 -3.49 12.39 20.44
CA ASN A 436 -2.33 13.07 21.00
C ASN A 436 -1.59 12.28 22.07
N SER A 437 -2.11 11.13 22.50
CA SER A 437 -1.30 10.13 23.20
C SER A 437 -0.18 9.62 22.28
N GLY A 438 -0.50 9.35 21.01
CA GLY A 438 0.46 9.03 19.95
C GLY A 438 1.35 10.21 19.60
N SER A 439 0.81 11.44 19.50
CA SER A 439 1.63 12.62 19.18
C SER A 439 2.66 12.92 20.27
N ALA A 440 2.28 12.73 21.53
CA ALA A 440 3.17 12.84 22.68
C ALA A 440 4.25 11.75 22.67
N ALA A 441 3.88 10.50 22.39
CA ALA A 441 4.82 9.39 22.26
C ALA A 441 5.79 9.60 21.08
N LEU A 442 5.31 10.08 19.93
CA LEU A 442 6.12 10.36 18.74
C LEU A 442 7.20 11.41 19.02
N ASN A 443 6.86 12.48 19.77
CA ASN A 443 7.86 13.47 20.19
C ASN A 443 8.99 12.83 21.02
N GLU A 444 8.68 11.88 21.93
CA GLU A 444 9.69 11.16 22.70
C GLU A 444 10.51 10.18 21.85
N VAL A 445 9.91 9.55 20.84
CA VAL A 445 10.62 8.71 19.85
C VAL A 445 11.63 9.56 19.08
N ILE A 446 11.20 10.69 18.53
CA ILE A 446 12.03 11.63 17.75
C ILE A 446 13.15 12.19 18.62
N ARG A 447 12.85 12.58 19.86
CA ARG A 447 13.85 13.05 20.83
C ARG A 447 14.88 11.96 21.15
N SER A 448 14.46 10.70 21.25
CA SER A 448 15.36 9.57 21.49
C SER A 448 16.34 9.35 20.33
N PHE A 449 15.87 9.41 19.10
CA PHE A 449 16.74 9.38 17.93
C PHE A 449 17.63 10.62 17.81
N GLY A 450 17.13 11.80 18.19
CA GLY A 450 17.91 13.03 18.30
C GLY A 450 19.13 12.89 19.23
N VAL A 451 18.93 12.30 20.42
CA VAL A 451 20.02 11.97 21.36
C VAL A 451 21.02 11.00 20.75
N ALA A 452 20.56 9.98 20.03
CA ALA A 452 21.43 9.03 19.35
C ALA A 452 22.27 9.72 18.24
N LEU A 453 21.64 10.57 17.41
CA LEU A 453 22.31 11.35 16.37
C LEU A 453 23.38 12.28 16.94
N ALA A 454 23.09 12.97 18.04
CA ALA A 454 24.05 13.83 18.73
C ALA A 454 25.27 13.06 19.25
N LYS A 455 25.12 11.75 19.53
CA LYS A 455 26.20 10.84 19.91
C LYS A 455 26.91 10.18 18.70
N GLY A 456 26.57 10.58 17.48
CA GLY A 456 27.21 10.10 16.24
C GLY A 456 26.58 8.83 15.66
N TRP A 457 25.39 8.44 16.11
CA TRP A 457 24.63 7.37 15.45
C TRP A 457 24.22 7.79 14.03
N LYS A 458 24.20 6.83 13.10
CA LYS A 458 23.68 7.03 11.75
C LYS A 458 23.02 5.73 11.28
N PRO A 459 21.73 5.76 10.91
CA PRO A 459 21.03 4.54 10.57
C PRO A 459 21.47 3.91 9.24
N LEU A 460 21.27 2.60 9.07
CA LEU A 460 21.40 1.99 7.74
C LEU A 460 20.31 2.48 6.80
N ARG A 461 19.05 2.43 7.22
CA ARG A 461 17.89 2.86 6.41
C ARG A 461 17.48 4.28 6.75
N THR A 462 16.85 4.95 5.79
CA THR A 462 16.27 6.27 6.04
C THR A 462 15.05 6.12 6.94
N ILE A 463 14.88 7.00 7.92
CA ILE A 463 13.68 7.05 8.77
C ILE A 463 12.94 8.35 8.42
N VAL A 464 11.65 8.23 8.12
CA VAL A 464 10.74 9.35 7.88
C VAL A 464 9.71 9.36 9.00
N PHE A 465 9.66 10.46 9.73
CA PHE A 465 8.64 10.75 10.73
C PHE A 465 7.53 11.57 10.09
N ALA A 466 6.29 11.24 10.39
CA ALA A 466 5.14 11.95 9.86
C ALA A 466 4.13 12.27 10.95
N SER A 467 3.72 13.54 11.01
CA SER A 467 2.59 14.01 11.78
C SER A 467 1.49 14.38 10.80
N TRP A 468 0.50 13.50 10.65
CA TRP A 468 -0.58 13.62 9.68
C TRP A 468 -1.66 14.61 10.16
N ASP A 469 -2.42 15.14 9.21
CA ASP A 469 -3.57 16.02 9.45
C ASP A 469 -4.76 15.52 8.61
N GLY A 470 -5.98 15.79 9.04
CA GLY A 470 -7.20 15.31 8.40
C GLY A 470 -7.45 13.79 8.50
N GLU A 471 -6.84 13.09 9.45
CA GLU A 471 -7.16 11.67 9.67
C GLU A 471 -8.62 11.52 10.05
N GLU A 472 -9.11 12.39 10.92
CA GLU A 472 -10.42 12.28 11.53
C GLU A 472 -11.56 12.35 10.50
N TYR A 473 -11.32 13.13 9.43
CA TYR A 473 -12.24 13.26 8.32
C TYR A 473 -12.22 12.04 7.38
N GLY A 474 -11.16 11.24 7.35
CA GLY A 474 -11.07 10.10 6.46
C GLY A 474 -9.66 9.78 5.97
N LEU A 475 -8.67 9.84 6.86
CA LEU A 475 -7.27 9.51 6.55
C LEU A 475 -6.67 10.44 5.50
N ILE A 476 -7.08 11.71 5.46
CA ILE A 476 -6.81 12.60 4.33
C ILE A 476 -5.31 12.82 4.18
N GLY A 477 -4.62 13.38 5.18
CA GLY A 477 -3.23 13.77 5.03
C GLY A 477 -2.28 12.62 4.71
N SER A 478 -2.46 11.46 5.32
CA SER A 478 -1.66 10.27 5.01
C SER A 478 -1.99 9.71 3.62
N THR A 479 -3.25 9.67 3.23
CA THR A 479 -3.69 9.21 1.90
C THR A 479 -3.12 10.09 0.80
N GLU A 480 -3.29 11.41 0.89
CA GLU A 480 -2.78 12.34 -0.12
C GLU A 480 -1.25 12.26 -0.24
N TRP A 481 -0.55 12.03 0.88
CA TRP A 481 0.91 11.84 0.88
C TRP A 481 1.35 10.53 0.26
N VAL A 482 0.65 9.44 0.53
CA VAL A 482 0.92 8.16 -0.16
C VAL A 482 0.66 8.29 -1.65
N GLU A 483 -0.42 8.96 -2.06
CA GLU A 483 -0.75 9.17 -3.47
C GLU A 483 0.28 10.04 -4.20
N GLU A 484 0.77 11.12 -3.57
CA GLU A 484 1.84 11.96 -4.12
C GLU A 484 3.14 11.18 -4.31
N TYR A 485 3.53 10.40 -3.31
CA TYR A 485 4.85 9.76 -3.25
C TYR A 485 4.85 8.28 -3.65
N LEU A 486 3.74 7.75 -4.16
CA LEU A 486 3.59 6.33 -4.52
C LEU A 486 4.74 5.79 -5.40
N PRO A 487 5.23 6.50 -6.45
CA PRO A 487 6.34 6.00 -7.25
C PRO A 487 7.63 5.77 -6.46
N TRP A 488 7.90 6.60 -5.45
CA TRP A 488 9.05 6.43 -4.57
C TRP A 488 8.78 5.41 -3.47
N LEU A 489 7.63 5.50 -2.80
CA LEU A 489 7.24 4.59 -1.72
C LEU A 489 7.19 3.13 -2.21
N SER A 490 6.64 2.89 -3.40
CA SER A 490 6.59 1.56 -4.01
C SER A 490 7.99 0.97 -4.27
N GLY A 491 9.02 1.81 -4.49
CA GLY A 491 10.40 1.37 -4.70
C GLY A 491 11.24 1.25 -3.43
N SER A 492 10.93 2.04 -2.38
CA SER A 492 11.86 2.25 -1.26
C SER A 492 11.29 1.95 0.13
N ASN A 493 9.98 2.05 0.36
CA ASN A 493 9.43 1.90 1.69
C ASN A 493 9.40 0.43 2.15
N VAL A 494 10.11 0.13 3.23
CA VAL A 494 10.19 -1.23 3.78
C VAL A 494 8.98 -1.54 4.65
N ALA A 495 8.55 -0.59 5.49
CA ALA A 495 7.42 -0.75 6.39
C ALA A 495 6.88 0.61 6.85
N TYR A 496 5.59 0.65 7.17
CA TYR A 496 4.96 1.78 7.85
C TYR A 496 4.64 1.41 9.32
N VAL A 497 5.04 2.24 10.27
CA VAL A 497 4.83 2.01 11.70
C VAL A 497 3.91 3.10 12.24
N ASN A 498 2.64 2.74 12.44
CA ASN A 498 1.62 3.60 12.99
C ASN A 498 1.54 3.45 14.51
N VAL A 499 1.34 4.56 15.19
CA VAL A 499 0.80 4.59 16.55
C VAL A 499 -0.19 5.74 16.58
N ASP A 500 -1.46 5.41 16.48
CA ASP A 500 -2.55 6.36 16.59
C ASP A 500 -2.78 6.72 18.07
N VAL A 501 -3.57 5.89 18.75
CA VAL A 501 -3.77 5.96 20.20
C VAL A 501 -2.66 5.16 20.88
N ALA A 502 -1.65 5.85 21.40
CA ALA A 502 -0.60 5.21 22.19
C ALA A 502 -1.18 4.58 23.46
N THR A 503 -2.05 5.28 24.19
CA THR A 503 -2.67 4.71 25.39
C THR A 503 -3.96 5.42 25.79
N VAL A 504 -4.91 4.62 26.26
CA VAL A 504 -6.14 5.01 26.97
C VAL A 504 -6.38 4.05 28.15
N GLY A 505 -5.34 3.33 28.59
CA GLY A 505 -5.40 2.27 29.58
C GLY A 505 -4.16 1.35 29.53
N PRO A 506 -4.16 0.24 30.30
CA PRO A 506 -2.97 -0.57 30.53
C PRO A 506 -2.83 -1.82 29.64
N SER A 507 -3.78 -2.09 28.74
CA SER A 507 -3.85 -3.37 28.00
C SER A 507 -3.22 -3.27 26.60
N PHE A 508 -2.05 -3.88 26.39
CA PHE A 508 -1.35 -3.79 25.11
C PHE A 508 -2.11 -4.49 23.98
N LYS A 509 -2.23 -3.83 22.83
CA LYS A 509 -2.85 -4.35 21.61
C LYS A 509 -1.98 -4.05 20.40
N ALA A 510 -2.02 -4.94 19.42
CA ALA A 510 -1.35 -4.76 18.14
C ALA A 510 -2.19 -5.30 16.98
N SER A 511 -2.16 -4.60 15.86
CA SER A 511 -2.62 -5.08 14.57
C SER A 511 -1.52 -4.89 13.53
N ALA A 512 -1.25 -5.88 12.70
CA ALA A 512 -0.10 -5.82 11.79
C ALA A 512 -0.26 -6.71 10.56
N SER A 513 0.48 -6.38 9.50
CA SER A 513 0.86 -7.38 8.49
C SER A 513 1.62 -8.51 9.19
N PRO A 514 1.29 -9.78 8.91
CA PRO A 514 2.00 -10.93 9.48
C PRO A 514 3.52 -10.91 9.27
N LEU A 515 4.04 -10.15 8.29
CA LEU A 515 5.50 -9.99 8.10
C LEU A 515 6.20 -9.39 9.32
N LEU A 516 5.48 -8.67 10.17
CA LEU A 516 6.01 -7.94 11.31
C LEU A 516 5.83 -8.68 12.65
N ASN A 517 5.04 -9.75 12.70
CA ASN A 517 4.66 -10.43 13.94
C ASN A 517 5.86 -10.81 14.82
N LYS A 518 6.84 -11.50 14.25
CA LYS A 518 8.07 -11.88 14.96
C LYS A 518 8.77 -10.68 15.61
N LEU A 519 8.82 -9.53 14.93
CA LEU A 519 9.47 -8.34 15.46
C LEU A 519 8.67 -7.72 16.62
N ILE A 520 7.34 -7.78 16.59
CA ILE A 520 6.48 -7.32 17.69
C ILE A 520 6.77 -8.13 18.95
N TYR A 521 6.78 -9.47 18.85
CA TYR A 521 7.10 -10.35 19.98
C TYR A 521 8.51 -10.08 20.52
N GLU A 522 9.48 -9.86 19.64
CA GLU A 522 10.84 -9.55 20.07
C GLU A 522 10.90 -8.23 20.83
N VAL A 523 10.33 -7.15 20.30
CA VAL A 523 10.42 -5.82 20.91
C VAL A 523 9.64 -5.75 22.22
N THR A 524 8.45 -6.33 22.29
CA THR A 524 7.63 -6.36 23.52
C THR A 524 8.31 -7.14 24.64
N SER A 525 9.14 -8.13 24.31
CA SER A 525 9.97 -8.87 25.28
C SER A 525 11.20 -8.09 25.81
N LEU A 526 11.46 -6.89 25.29
CA LEU A 526 12.59 -6.05 25.71
C LEU A 526 12.17 -4.86 26.59
N VAL A 527 10.88 -4.56 26.66
CA VAL A 527 10.35 -3.37 27.36
C VAL A 527 9.62 -3.82 28.62
N GLN A 528 10.01 -3.28 29.77
CA GLN A 528 9.33 -3.54 31.05
C GLN A 528 7.92 -2.94 31.05
N SER A 529 6.94 -3.68 31.61
CA SER A 529 5.56 -3.21 31.70
C SER A 529 5.34 -2.37 32.97
N PRO A 530 4.58 -1.25 32.90
CA PRO A 530 4.22 -0.47 34.09
C PRO A 530 3.41 -1.26 35.14
N ASN A 531 2.48 -2.12 34.72
CA ASN A 531 1.63 -2.95 35.59
C ASN A 531 2.25 -4.31 35.98
N GLN A 532 3.58 -4.39 36.02
CA GLN A 532 4.24 -5.61 36.47
C GLN A 532 3.80 -6.00 37.89
N THR A 533 3.41 -7.26 38.08
CA THR A 533 3.09 -7.84 39.40
C THR A 533 4.33 -8.40 40.07
N ILE A 534 5.35 -8.76 39.27
CA ILE A 534 6.65 -9.26 39.71
C ILE A 534 7.74 -8.40 39.05
N PRO A 535 8.78 -7.96 39.79
CA PRO A 535 9.86 -7.17 39.23
C PRO A 535 10.51 -7.82 38.00
N GLY A 536 10.58 -7.08 36.90
CA GLY A 536 11.22 -7.48 35.65
C GLY A 536 10.27 -8.01 34.58
N GLN A 537 8.96 -8.09 34.83
CA GLN A 537 8.01 -8.48 33.77
C GLN A 537 7.99 -7.45 32.64
N THR A 538 7.99 -7.98 31.42
CA THR A 538 7.95 -7.20 30.18
C THR A 538 6.52 -7.06 29.68
N VAL A 539 6.30 -6.15 28.72
CA VAL A 539 5.01 -6.03 28.03
C VAL A 539 4.67 -7.36 27.35
N GLY A 540 5.66 -8.04 26.76
CA GLY A 540 5.48 -9.36 26.17
C GLY A 540 5.08 -10.46 27.17
N ASP A 541 5.47 -10.35 28.45
CA ASP A 541 5.09 -11.33 29.48
C ASP A 541 3.64 -11.17 29.96
N LEU A 542 3.06 -9.96 29.85
CA LEU A 542 1.71 -9.64 30.30
C LEU A 542 0.69 -9.59 29.16
N TRP A 543 1.16 -9.49 27.92
CA TRP A 543 0.32 -9.47 26.72
C TRP A 543 -0.15 -10.89 26.36
N ASP A 544 -1.37 -11.00 25.82
CA ASP A 544 -1.96 -12.27 25.36
C ASP A 544 -1.31 -12.80 24.05
N GLY A 545 -0.46 -11.99 23.42
CA GLY A 545 0.24 -12.32 22.17
C GLY A 545 -0.65 -12.29 20.92
N GLN A 546 -1.90 -11.82 21.03
CA GLN A 546 -2.85 -11.74 19.93
C GLN A 546 -2.55 -10.54 19.04
N ILE A 547 -2.29 -10.79 17.76
CA ILE A 547 -2.09 -9.75 16.74
C ILE A 547 -3.29 -9.80 15.79
N SER A 548 -4.04 -8.70 15.73
CA SER A 548 -5.23 -8.59 14.88
C SER A 548 -4.87 -8.27 13.42
N THR A 549 -5.77 -8.62 12.51
CA THR A 549 -5.68 -8.17 11.11
C THR A 549 -6.04 -6.70 10.99
N MET A 550 -5.32 -5.98 10.15
CA MET A 550 -5.58 -4.57 9.87
C MET A 550 -6.71 -4.42 8.85
N GLY A 551 -7.61 -3.48 9.09
CA GLY A 551 -8.62 -3.04 8.13
C GLY A 551 -8.36 -1.62 7.70
N SER A 552 -9.25 -0.72 8.11
CA SER A 552 -9.07 0.73 7.99
C SER A 552 -9.22 1.36 9.37
N GLY A 553 -9.14 2.68 9.45
CA GLY A 553 -9.43 3.44 10.67
C GLY A 553 -8.21 4.01 11.37
N SER A 554 -7.08 4.03 10.67
CA SER A 554 -5.98 4.98 10.89
C SER A 554 -5.13 5.08 9.63
N ASP A 555 -4.08 5.90 9.67
CA ASP A 555 -3.25 6.32 8.55
C ASP A 555 -2.54 5.19 7.80
N PHE A 556 -2.44 4.00 8.39
CA PHE A 556 -1.82 2.83 7.75
C PHE A 556 -2.57 2.34 6.50
N THR A 557 -3.84 2.71 6.34
CA THR A 557 -4.73 2.19 5.29
C THR A 557 -4.15 2.43 3.89
N ALA A 558 -3.67 3.64 3.59
CA ALA A 558 -3.07 3.94 2.30
C ALA A 558 -1.73 3.23 2.08
N PHE A 559 -0.94 3.05 3.15
CA PHE A 559 0.32 2.31 3.08
C PHE A 559 0.07 0.83 2.73
N GLN A 560 -0.84 0.17 3.45
CA GLN A 560 -1.10 -1.25 3.26
C GLN A 560 -1.94 -1.52 2.01
N ASP A 561 -3.12 -0.91 1.91
CA ASP A 561 -4.14 -1.37 0.98
C ASP A 561 -4.01 -0.77 -0.42
N PHE A 562 -3.37 0.40 -0.53
CA PHE A 562 -3.10 1.09 -1.80
C PHE A 562 -1.65 0.89 -2.28
N ALA A 563 -0.67 1.08 -1.39
CA ALA A 563 0.75 1.02 -1.72
C ALA A 563 1.41 -0.35 -1.48
N GLY A 564 0.75 -1.28 -0.78
CA GLY A 564 1.25 -2.63 -0.52
C GLY A 564 2.48 -2.65 0.38
N ILE A 565 2.51 -1.79 1.39
CA ILE A 565 3.60 -1.66 2.35
C ILE A 565 3.17 -2.36 3.64
N PRO A 566 3.98 -3.31 4.16
CA PRO A 566 3.64 -3.96 5.43
C PRO A 566 3.57 -2.92 6.52
N SER A 567 2.44 -2.90 7.22
CA SER A 567 2.10 -1.88 8.19
C SER A 567 1.80 -2.50 9.54
N ILE A 568 1.86 -1.68 10.58
CA ILE A 568 1.52 -2.04 11.97
C ILE A 568 0.84 -0.85 12.64
N ASP A 569 -0.08 -1.14 13.54
CA ASP A 569 -0.63 -0.21 14.53
C ASP A 569 -0.57 -0.87 15.93
N LEU A 570 -0.13 -0.12 16.93
CA LEU A 570 0.02 -0.61 18.31
C LEU A 570 -0.30 0.46 19.34
N GLY A 571 -0.73 0.04 20.52
CA GLY A 571 -1.05 0.93 21.63
C GLY A 571 -1.53 0.16 22.86
N PHE A 572 -1.98 0.88 23.88
CA PHE A 572 -2.61 0.31 25.07
C PHE A 572 -4.07 0.75 25.21
N GLY A 573 -4.98 -0.21 25.21
CA GLY A 573 -6.41 0.00 25.44
C GLY A 573 -6.80 -0.12 26.91
N PRO A 574 -8.08 0.14 27.24
CA PRO A 574 -8.62 -0.17 28.56
C PRO A 574 -8.56 -1.69 28.82
N ASP A 575 -8.49 -2.05 30.10
CA ASP A 575 -8.59 -3.42 30.60
C ASP A 575 -10.01 -3.69 31.11
N PRO A 576 -10.87 -4.36 30.32
CA PRO A 576 -12.25 -4.62 30.71
C PRO A 576 -12.36 -5.61 31.89
N SER A 577 -11.28 -6.31 32.23
CA SER A 577 -11.27 -7.32 33.30
C SER A 577 -11.12 -6.74 34.70
N ALA A 578 -10.83 -5.43 34.81
CA ALA A 578 -10.70 -4.69 36.07
C ALA A 578 -11.74 -3.55 36.22
N PRO A 579 -13.06 -3.84 36.11
CA PRO A 579 -14.09 -2.80 36.17
C PRO A 579 -14.08 -2.08 37.53
N GLY A 580 -14.12 -0.74 37.49
CA GLY A 580 -14.12 0.13 38.69
C GLY A 580 -12.74 0.68 39.09
N ASP A 581 -11.65 0.15 38.51
CA ASP A 581 -10.31 0.76 38.60
C ASP A 581 -10.07 1.72 37.42
N THR A 582 -9.06 2.59 37.53
CA THR A 582 -8.67 3.51 36.43
C THR A 582 -8.37 2.77 35.13
N GLY A 583 -7.86 1.53 35.21
CA GLY A 583 -7.54 0.70 34.05
C GLY A 583 -8.73 0.31 33.19
N ALA A 584 -9.96 0.36 33.71
CA ALA A 584 -11.19 0.05 32.97
C ALA A 584 -12.02 1.30 32.63
N ALA A 585 -11.46 2.51 32.81
CA ALA A 585 -12.20 3.73 32.58
C ALA A 585 -12.78 3.80 31.17
N VAL A 586 -14.00 4.31 31.08
CA VAL A 586 -14.68 4.45 29.80
C VAL A 586 -13.95 5.49 28.97
N TYR A 587 -13.49 5.06 27.79
CA TYR A 587 -12.86 5.96 26.84
C TYR A 587 -13.88 6.94 26.25
N GLN A 588 -13.65 8.24 26.47
CA GLN A 588 -14.50 9.34 26.01
C GLN A 588 -14.26 9.68 24.53
N TYR A 589 -14.19 8.65 23.69
CA TYR A 589 -13.82 8.74 22.28
C TYR A 589 -14.57 9.83 21.50
N HIS A 590 -13.82 10.72 20.85
CA HIS A 590 -14.30 11.88 20.05
C HIS A 590 -15.23 12.86 20.78
N SER A 591 -15.27 12.78 22.10
CA SER A 591 -16.00 13.68 22.98
C SER A 591 -15.06 14.76 23.50
N ASN A 592 -15.64 15.88 23.92
CA ASN A 592 -14.90 16.96 24.59
C ASN A 592 -14.25 16.51 25.92
N TYR A 593 -14.65 15.34 26.43
CA TYR A 593 -14.08 14.69 27.61
C TYR A 593 -12.91 13.75 27.29
N ASP A 594 -12.53 13.56 26.02
CA ASP A 594 -11.20 13.04 25.68
C ASP A 594 -10.16 14.14 25.91
N SER A 595 -9.97 14.47 27.18
CA SER A 595 -9.24 15.64 27.63
C SER A 595 -7.97 15.24 28.37
N TYR A 596 -7.06 16.21 28.50
CA TYR A 596 -5.89 16.04 29.35
C TYR A 596 -6.26 15.67 30.78
N HIS A 597 -7.34 16.24 31.32
CA HIS A 597 -7.81 15.90 32.66
C HIS A 597 -8.19 14.42 32.74
N TRP A 598 -9.05 13.94 31.83
CA TRP A 598 -9.45 12.53 31.81
C TRP A 598 -8.24 11.60 31.66
N MET A 599 -7.30 11.93 30.76
CA MET A 599 -6.08 11.15 30.57
C MET A 599 -5.22 11.09 31.84
N ASN A 600 -5.01 12.24 32.48
CA ASN A 600 -4.18 12.35 33.68
C ASN A 600 -4.82 11.72 34.92
N THR A 601 -6.15 11.61 34.97
CA THR A 601 -6.89 11.06 36.12
C THR A 601 -7.24 9.58 35.95
N TYR A 602 -7.58 9.15 34.75
CA TYR A 602 -8.11 7.81 34.48
C TYR A 602 -7.36 7.07 33.37
N GLY A 603 -7.06 7.71 32.24
CA GLY A 603 -6.48 7.05 31.06
C GLY A 603 -5.07 6.48 31.28
N ASP A 604 -4.11 7.32 31.69
CA ASP A 604 -2.74 6.94 32.04
C ASP A 604 -2.20 7.85 33.16
N PRO A 605 -2.66 7.67 34.42
CA PRO A 605 -2.17 8.45 35.54
C PRO A 605 -0.66 8.28 35.71
N GLY A 606 0.07 9.39 35.57
CA GLY A 606 1.54 9.38 35.60
C GLY A 606 2.23 9.13 34.24
N PHE A 607 1.47 8.99 33.14
CA PHE A 607 2.00 8.92 31.77
C PHE A 607 2.99 7.75 31.53
N HIS A 608 2.83 6.66 32.29
CA HIS A 608 3.72 5.51 32.25
C HIS A 608 3.57 4.72 30.95
N TYR A 609 2.35 4.57 30.45
CA TYR A 609 2.07 3.85 29.22
C TYR A 609 2.45 4.65 27.98
N HIS A 610 2.33 5.98 28.01
CA HIS A 610 2.87 6.86 26.96
C HIS A 610 4.38 6.64 26.77
N ALA A 611 5.14 6.68 27.86
CA ALA A 611 6.59 6.44 27.81
C ALA A 611 6.91 5.01 27.37
N THR A 612 6.10 4.03 27.79
CA THR A 612 6.27 2.62 27.41
C THR A 612 6.06 2.39 25.91
N VAL A 613 5.01 2.96 25.31
CA VAL A 613 4.81 2.91 23.85
C VAL A 613 5.93 3.61 23.12
N ALA A 614 6.40 4.77 23.57
CA ALA A 614 7.52 5.45 22.94
C ALA A 614 8.78 4.56 22.89
N ARG A 615 9.05 3.78 23.94
CA ARG A 615 10.15 2.79 23.96
C ARG A 615 9.91 1.67 22.94
N ILE A 616 8.72 1.08 22.91
CA ILE A 616 8.36 0.02 21.94
C ILE A 616 8.52 0.54 20.51
N TRP A 617 7.94 1.71 20.22
CA TRP A 617 7.94 2.32 18.90
C TRP A 617 9.34 2.68 18.41
N ALA A 618 10.17 3.26 19.29
CA ALA A 618 11.56 3.58 18.99
C ALA A 618 12.40 2.31 18.73
N LEU A 619 12.27 1.28 19.58
CA LEU A 619 13.00 0.03 19.42
C LEU A 619 12.58 -0.72 18.15
N PHE A 620 11.28 -0.80 17.87
CA PHE A 620 10.76 -1.41 16.66
C PHE A 620 11.34 -0.73 15.41
N THR A 621 11.32 0.59 15.39
CA THR A 621 11.90 1.41 14.31
C THR A 621 13.41 1.19 14.20
N ALA A 622 14.14 1.15 15.32
CA ALA A 622 15.59 0.92 15.31
C ALA A 622 15.97 -0.47 14.79
N ARG A 623 15.18 -1.51 15.14
CA ARG A 623 15.39 -2.86 14.61
C ARG A 623 15.20 -2.92 13.11
N LEU A 624 14.17 -2.25 12.58
CA LEU A 624 13.97 -2.11 11.14
C LEU A 624 15.08 -1.28 10.50
N ALA A 625 15.56 -0.22 11.14
CA ALA A 625 16.53 0.69 10.57
C ALA A 625 17.98 0.16 10.56
N GLU A 626 18.36 -0.65 11.56
CA GLU A 626 19.76 -1.05 11.80
C GLU A 626 20.11 -2.47 11.35
N ALA A 627 19.14 -3.37 11.23
CA ALA A 627 19.44 -4.75 10.90
C ALA A 627 19.91 -4.88 9.43
N PRO A 628 21.11 -5.43 9.15
CA PRO A 628 21.57 -5.56 7.76
C PRO A 628 20.60 -6.36 6.89
N VAL A 629 20.01 -7.41 7.48
CA VAL A 629 18.88 -8.16 6.94
C VAL A 629 17.60 -7.61 7.56
N ILE A 630 16.62 -7.21 6.75
CA ILE A 630 15.35 -6.69 7.28
C ILE A 630 14.68 -7.79 8.12
N PRO A 631 14.28 -7.52 9.39
CA PRO A 631 13.76 -8.52 10.30
C PRO A 631 12.27 -8.84 10.05
N LEU A 632 11.89 -9.05 8.77
CA LEU A 632 10.56 -9.54 8.41
C LEU A 632 10.52 -11.08 8.46
N ASN A 633 9.33 -11.64 8.63
CA ASN A 633 9.11 -13.08 8.64
C ASN A 633 8.06 -13.52 7.63
N ALA A 634 8.48 -14.15 6.53
CA ALA A 634 7.55 -14.62 5.51
C ALA A 634 6.78 -15.87 5.96
N SER A 635 7.33 -16.68 6.87
CA SER A 635 6.69 -17.91 7.36
C SER A 635 5.43 -17.62 8.17
N ASP A 636 5.46 -16.55 8.97
CA ASP A 636 4.30 -16.06 9.73
C ASP A 636 3.18 -15.68 8.77
N TYR A 637 3.51 -14.95 7.69
CA TYR A 637 2.55 -14.63 6.63
C TYR A 637 1.98 -15.86 5.94
N ALA A 638 2.82 -16.84 5.63
CA ALA A 638 2.35 -18.07 5.00
C ALA A 638 1.42 -18.88 5.90
N THR A 639 1.67 -18.88 7.20
CA THR A 639 0.81 -19.53 8.21
C THR A 639 -0.50 -18.78 8.38
N ALA A 640 -0.45 -17.45 8.48
CA ALA A 640 -1.63 -16.59 8.54
C ALA A 640 -2.52 -16.77 7.31
N LEU A 641 -1.92 -16.85 6.11
CA LEU A 641 -2.65 -17.07 4.85
C LEU A 641 -3.43 -18.38 4.84
N GLU A 642 -2.87 -19.47 5.37
CA GLU A 642 -3.60 -20.74 5.52
C GLU A 642 -4.80 -20.58 6.46
N GLY A 643 -4.63 -19.84 7.56
CA GLY A 643 -5.71 -19.47 8.47
C GLY A 643 -6.80 -18.64 7.80
N TYR A 644 -6.43 -17.62 7.03
CA TYR A 644 -7.39 -16.76 6.30
C TYR A 644 -8.19 -17.53 5.25
N ILE A 645 -7.55 -18.46 4.54
CA ILE A 645 -8.26 -19.35 3.60
C ILE A 645 -9.27 -20.22 4.35
N SER A 646 -8.89 -20.77 5.51
CA SER A 646 -9.79 -21.56 6.35
C SER A 646 -10.95 -20.72 6.87
N GLN A 647 -10.73 -19.46 7.24
CA GLN A 647 -11.80 -18.54 7.66
C GLN A 647 -12.77 -18.26 6.51
N ALA A 648 -12.27 -17.97 5.31
CA ALA A 648 -13.12 -17.74 4.13
C ALA A 648 -13.91 -19.01 3.73
N GLU A 649 -13.32 -20.19 3.84
CA GLU A 649 -14.00 -21.47 3.59
C GLU A 649 -15.05 -21.76 4.66
N SER A 650 -14.76 -21.49 5.94
CA SER A 650 -15.72 -21.62 7.04
C SER A 650 -16.92 -20.70 6.83
N LYS A 651 -16.70 -19.44 6.40
CA LYS A 651 -17.79 -18.51 6.06
C LYS A 651 -18.67 -19.05 4.93
N LEU A 652 -18.08 -19.67 3.91
CA LEU A 652 -18.84 -20.34 2.86
C LEU A 652 -19.65 -21.53 3.41
N ASP A 653 -19.06 -22.36 4.25
CA ASP A 653 -19.73 -23.52 4.83
C ASP A 653 -20.88 -23.09 5.77
N SER A 654 -20.67 -22.08 6.62
CA SER A 654 -21.70 -21.45 7.44
C SER A 654 -22.83 -20.84 6.62
N ALA A 655 -22.52 -20.16 5.51
CA ALA A 655 -23.52 -19.63 4.59
C ALA A 655 -24.37 -20.73 3.95
N ILE A 656 -23.83 -21.94 3.79
CA ILE A 656 -24.54 -23.11 3.24
C ILE A 656 -25.33 -23.86 4.33
N SER A 657 -24.74 -24.05 5.51
CA SER A 657 -25.30 -24.86 6.60
C SER A 657 -26.23 -24.08 7.52
N GLY A 658 -26.21 -22.74 7.47
CA GLY A 658 -26.95 -21.86 8.37
C GLY A 658 -26.48 -21.95 9.82
N THR A 659 -25.21 -22.30 10.06
CA THR A 659 -24.63 -22.50 11.40
C THR A 659 -23.50 -21.50 11.63
N SER A 660 -23.59 -20.69 12.69
CA SER A 660 -22.65 -19.61 13.03
C SER A 660 -22.47 -19.49 14.55
N THR A 661 -21.29 -19.05 14.99
CA THR A 661 -21.02 -18.65 16.38
C THR A 661 -21.60 -17.26 16.67
N GLU A 662 -21.71 -16.86 17.95
CA GLU A 662 -22.33 -15.56 18.31
C GLU A 662 -21.56 -14.32 17.82
N GLU A 663 -20.24 -14.39 17.73
CA GLU A 663 -19.40 -13.30 17.21
C GLU A 663 -19.49 -13.21 15.69
N GLU A 664 -19.42 -14.35 15.00
CA GLU A 664 -19.63 -14.45 13.55
C GLU A 664 -21.03 -14.00 13.16
N ASP A 665 -22.03 -14.32 13.99
CA ASP A 665 -23.41 -13.87 13.91
C ASP A 665 -23.50 -12.34 13.94
N MET A 666 -22.81 -11.69 14.88
CA MET A 666 -22.81 -10.23 15.00
C MET A 666 -22.09 -9.58 13.81
N GLU A 667 -20.96 -10.14 13.39
CA GLU A 667 -20.22 -9.67 12.23
C GLU A 667 -21.06 -9.80 10.95
N ALA A 668 -21.76 -10.94 10.78
CA ALA A 668 -22.63 -11.21 9.65
C ALA A 668 -23.81 -10.22 9.54
N ARG A 669 -24.29 -9.68 10.66
CA ARG A 669 -25.36 -8.65 10.64
C ARG A 669 -24.93 -7.36 9.97
N SER A 670 -23.64 -7.11 9.90
CA SER A 670 -23.13 -5.93 9.20
C SER A 670 -23.33 -6.05 7.69
N ARG A 671 -23.71 -7.21 7.14
CA ARG A 671 -23.55 -7.53 5.72
C ARG A 671 -24.88 -7.87 5.01
N PRO A 672 -24.97 -7.71 3.67
CA PRO A 672 -26.16 -8.09 2.92
C PRO A 672 -26.45 -9.59 2.95
N THR A 673 -27.72 -9.97 3.14
CA THR A 673 -28.18 -11.35 2.98
C THR A 673 -28.95 -11.48 1.66
N VAL A 674 -28.34 -12.04 0.61
CA VAL A 674 -29.01 -12.25 -0.68
C VAL A 674 -29.80 -13.57 -0.68
N LEU A 675 -31.00 -13.59 -1.26
CA LEU A 675 -31.91 -14.76 -1.24
C LEU A 675 -31.58 -15.81 -2.32
N GLU A 676 -31.07 -15.40 -3.49
CA GLU A 676 -30.77 -16.30 -4.61
C GLU A 676 -29.26 -16.37 -4.88
N SER A 677 -28.74 -17.57 -5.09
CA SER A 677 -27.35 -17.78 -5.46
C SER A 677 -27.13 -17.75 -6.97
N LYS A 678 -26.08 -17.05 -7.41
CA LYS A 678 -25.60 -17.07 -8.80
C LYS A 678 -24.27 -17.82 -8.87
N GLY A 679 -24.13 -18.76 -9.80
CA GLY A 679 -22.88 -19.48 -10.07
C GLY A 679 -22.76 -20.89 -9.47
N ASP A 680 -21.65 -21.58 -9.78
CA ASP A 680 -21.43 -22.99 -9.40
C ASP A 680 -20.69 -23.15 -8.06
N LEU A 681 -21.44 -23.49 -7.00
CA LEU A 681 -20.91 -23.77 -5.67
C LEU A 681 -19.84 -24.89 -5.66
N LYS A 682 -19.96 -25.92 -6.50
CA LYS A 682 -18.96 -26.99 -6.58
C LYS A 682 -17.66 -26.48 -7.19
N ALA A 683 -17.74 -25.60 -8.18
CA ALA A 683 -16.58 -24.96 -8.77
C ALA A 683 -15.86 -24.04 -7.77
N LEU A 684 -16.62 -23.29 -6.96
CA LEU A 684 -16.08 -22.50 -5.86
C LEU A 684 -15.36 -23.38 -4.81
N LYS A 685 -15.98 -24.46 -4.32
CA LYS A 685 -15.32 -25.41 -3.40
C LYS A 685 -14.05 -26.03 -4.00
N LEU A 686 -14.03 -26.28 -5.32
CA LEU A 686 -12.84 -26.77 -6.01
C LEU A 686 -11.73 -25.70 -6.09
N SER A 687 -12.09 -24.42 -6.11
CA SER A 687 -11.15 -23.31 -6.15
C SER A 687 -10.36 -23.15 -4.84
N PHE A 688 -10.99 -23.39 -3.67
CA PHE A 688 -10.31 -23.42 -2.36
C PHE A 688 -9.16 -24.44 -2.34
N LYS A 689 -9.34 -25.63 -2.92
CA LYS A 689 -8.26 -26.62 -3.06
C LYS A 689 -7.07 -26.07 -3.85
N LYS A 690 -7.31 -25.24 -4.87
CA LYS A 690 -6.23 -24.57 -5.62
C LYS A 690 -5.56 -23.51 -4.76
N LEU A 691 -6.33 -22.77 -3.96
CA LEU A 691 -5.84 -21.73 -3.06
C LEU A 691 -4.96 -22.31 -1.95
N TYR A 692 -5.37 -23.40 -1.29
CA TYR A 692 -4.55 -24.15 -0.32
C TYR A 692 -3.28 -24.72 -0.96
N LYS A 693 -3.40 -25.36 -2.14
CA LYS A 693 -2.23 -25.87 -2.85
C LYS A 693 -1.22 -24.76 -3.13
N ALA A 694 -1.74 -23.60 -3.52
CA ALA A 694 -0.91 -22.44 -3.71
C ALA A 694 -0.34 -22.01 -2.33
N ALA A 695 -1.12 -21.82 -1.28
CA ALA A 695 -0.66 -21.33 0.03
C ALA A 695 0.45 -22.22 0.60
N SER A 696 0.28 -23.54 0.50
CA SER A 696 1.31 -24.52 0.85
C SER A 696 2.62 -24.29 0.07
N LYS A 697 2.58 -24.00 -1.24
CA LYS A 697 3.80 -23.66 -1.99
C LYS A 697 4.46 -22.38 -1.50
N PHE A 698 3.66 -21.36 -1.19
CA PHE A 698 4.17 -20.11 -0.63
C PHE A 698 4.87 -20.36 0.72
N LYS A 699 4.27 -21.19 1.58
CA LYS A 699 4.86 -21.64 2.85
C LYS A 699 6.23 -22.29 2.69
N HIS A 700 6.40 -23.20 1.73
CA HIS A 700 7.71 -23.79 1.46
C HIS A 700 8.74 -22.75 1.01
N ALA A 701 8.35 -21.81 0.15
CA ALA A 701 9.24 -20.73 -0.31
C ALA A 701 9.59 -19.75 0.81
N ALA A 702 8.62 -19.42 1.67
CA ALA A 702 8.78 -18.56 2.83
C ALA A 702 9.76 -19.16 3.85
N HIS A 703 9.60 -20.43 4.21
CA HIS A 703 10.53 -21.12 5.10
C HIS A 703 11.96 -21.13 4.57
N HIS A 704 12.14 -21.38 3.27
CA HIS A 704 13.47 -21.34 2.66
C HIS A 704 14.06 -19.92 2.68
N GLN A 705 13.25 -18.89 2.38
CA GLN A 705 13.68 -17.51 2.42
C GLN A 705 14.09 -17.07 3.83
N ASP A 706 13.30 -17.41 4.84
CA ASP A 706 13.59 -17.07 6.23
C ASP A 706 14.82 -17.82 6.77
N ALA A 707 15.02 -19.09 6.40
CA ALA A 707 16.22 -19.84 6.75
C ALA A 707 17.48 -19.23 6.12
N PHE A 708 17.40 -18.85 4.84
CA PHE A 708 18.48 -18.16 4.15
C PHE A 708 18.76 -16.77 4.74
N ALA A 709 17.71 -16.04 5.13
CA ALA A 709 17.83 -14.75 5.80
C ALA A 709 18.53 -14.87 7.15
N ALA A 710 18.19 -15.89 7.95
CA ALA A 710 18.84 -16.18 9.23
C ALA A 710 20.33 -16.51 9.04
N GLU A 711 20.68 -17.37 8.07
CA GLU A 711 22.09 -17.68 7.76
C GLU A 711 22.87 -16.42 7.33
N CYS A 712 22.24 -15.55 6.53
CA CYS A 712 22.84 -14.29 6.13
C CYS A 712 22.99 -13.32 7.31
N ALA A 713 22.02 -13.27 8.22
CA ALA A 713 22.06 -12.42 9.41
C ALA A 713 23.18 -12.87 10.38
N GLU A 714 23.39 -14.18 10.55
CA GLU A 714 24.52 -14.71 11.34
C GLU A 714 25.88 -14.30 10.75
N LYS A 715 25.98 -14.24 9.42
CA LYS A 715 27.17 -13.80 8.70
C LYS A 715 27.28 -12.27 8.63
N ALA A 716 26.19 -11.55 8.87
CA ALA A 716 26.13 -10.09 8.85
C ALA A 716 26.75 -9.53 10.14
N GLY A 717 28.07 -9.36 10.10
CA GLY A 717 28.91 -9.02 11.25
C GLY A 717 30.38 -9.40 11.02
N GLU A 718 30.64 -10.27 10.04
CA GLU A 718 31.97 -10.50 9.47
C GLU A 718 32.29 -9.44 8.40
N ASP A 719 33.57 -9.12 8.16
CA ASP A 719 33.98 -8.25 7.04
C ASP A 719 33.59 -8.91 5.71
N ILE A 720 32.39 -8.59 5.19
CA ILE A 720 31.89 -9.08 3.91
C ILE A 720 32.56 -8.27 2.79
N PRO A 721 33.41 -8.88 1.94
CA PRO A 721 34.12 -8.13 0.92
C PRO A 721 33.17 -7.56 -0.16
N TRP A 722 33.54 -6.42 -0.73
CA TRP A 722 32.73 -5.64 -1.68
C TRP A 722 32.27 -6.40 -2.95
N TRP A 723 32.86 -7.56 -3.26
CA TRP A 723 32.45 -8.45 -4.36
C TRP A 723 31.31 -9.42 -3.99
N LYS A 724 30.85 -9.49 -2.74
CA LYS A 724 29.68 -10.27 -2.30
C LYS A 724 28.38 -9.45 -2.32
N TRP A 725 28.07 -8.85 -3.47
CA TRP A 725 26.88 -8.02 -3.73
C TRP A 725 25.52 -8.73 -3.53
N PHE A 726 25.51 -10.06 -3.35
CA PHE A 726 24.31 -10.87 -3.12
C PHE A 726 23.53 -10.51 -1.84
N SER A 727 24.13 -9.81 -0.87
CA SER A 727 23.41 -9.32 0.32
C SER A 727 22.31 -8.30 -0.01
N LYS A 728 22.44 -7.53 -1.11
CA LYS A 728 21.36 -6.64 -1.59
C LYS A 728 20.15 -7.40 -2.16
N ILE A 729 20.37 -8.63 -2.64
CA ILE A 729 19.29 -9.47 -3.21
C ILE A 729 18.37 -10.01 -2.09
N LEU A 730 18.84 -10.07 -0.85
CA LEU A 730 18.08 -10.62 0.27
C LEU A 730 16.93 -9.70 0.71
N ASN A 731 17.23 -8.42 0.97
CA ASN A 731 16.25 -7.44 1.44
C ASN A 731 15.21 -7.10 0.37
N THR A 732 15.60 -7.18 -0.91
CA THR A 732 14.70 -6.97 -2.04
C THR A 732 13.46 -7.85 -1.93
N LYS A 733 13.61 -9.15 -1.66
CA LYS A 733 12.47 -10.07 -1.56
C LYS A 733 11.51 -9.70 -0.44
N TYR A 734 12.02 -9.35 0.74
CA TYR A 734 11.18 -8.93 1.86
C TYR A 734 10.48 -7.60 1.57
N LYS A 735 11.22 -6.61 1.07
CA LYS A 735 10.68 -5.29 0.73
C LYS A 735 9.51 -5.39 -0.26
N TYR A 736 9.62 -6.24 -1.28
CA TYR A 736 8.58 -6.34 -2.30
C TYR A 736 7.49 -7.37 -2.01
N LEU A 737 7.58 -8.19 -0.95
CA LEU A 737 6.67 -9.32 -0.75
C LEU A 737 5.20 -8.90 -0.65
N GLU A 738 4.90 -7.90 0.19
CA GLU A 738 3.53 -7.41 0.42
C GLU A 738 2.93 -6.80 -0.86
N ARG A 739 3.73 -6.01 -1.61
CA ARG A 739 3.32 -5.36 -2.87
C ARG A 739 2.86 -6.33 -3.95
N GLN A 740 3.35 -7.57 -3.90
CA GLN A 740 2.93 -8.57 -4.85
C GLN A 740 1.45 -8.96 -4.67
N PHE A 741 0.80 -8.62 -3.55
CA PHE A 741 -0.63 -8.81 -3.32
C PHE A 741 -1.50 -7.64 -3.86
N LEU A 742 -0.92 -6.67 -4.58
CA LEU A 742 -1.66 -5.54 -5.16
C LEU A 742 -2.25 -5.84 -6.55
N TYR A 743 -3.56 -5.98 -6.64
CA TYR A 743 -4.27 -6.05 -7.91
C TYR A 743 -4.56 -4.65 -8.44
N GLN A 744 -3.90 -4.26 -9.53
CA GLN A 744 -3.91 -2.87 -10.04
C GLN A 744 -5.31 -2.30 -10.36
N PRO A 745 -6.26 -3.07 -10.93
CA PRO A 745 -7.64 -2.60 -11.11
C PRO A 745 -8.41 -2.36 -9.80
N GLY A 746 -7.92 -2.91 -8.67
CA GLY A 746 -8.56 -2.83 -7.37
C GLY A 746 -9.72 -3.80 -7.17
N LEU A 747 -10.36 -3.71 -6.01
CA LEU A 747 -11.55 -4.48 -5.66
C LEU A 747 -12.76 -4.02 -6.47
N ASP A 748 -13.70 -4.94 -6.69
CA ASP A 748 -14.90 -4.64 -7.46
C ASP A 748 -15.74 -3.56 -6.75
N SER A 749 -16.15 -2.53 -7.49
CA SER A 749 -16.83 -1.32 -6.98
C SER A 749 -16.01 -0.44 -6.01
N ARG A 750 -14.73 -0.78 -5.77
CA ARG A 750 -13.82 -0.11 -4.84
C ARG A 750 -12.38 -0.13 -5.36
N SER A 751 -12.18 0.43 -6.53
CA SER A 751 -10.92 0.36 -7.28
C SER A 751 -9.72 1.01 -6.57
N TRP A 752 -9.97 1.86 -5.57
CA TRP A 752 -8.92 2.43 -4.75
C TRP A 752 -8.24 1.35 -3.89
N PHE A 753 -8.98 0.43 -3.28
CA PHE A 753 -8.39 -0.67 -2.53
C PHE A 753 -7.79 -1.71 -3.49
N LYS A 754 -6.47 -1.89 -3.43
CA LYS A 754 -5.71 -2.76 -4.36
C LYS A 754 -5.24 -4.05 -3.73
N HIS A 755 -5.11 -4.10 -2.41
CA HIS A 755 -4.59 -5.27 -1.72
C HIS A 755 -5.62 -6.41 -1.69
N VAL A 756 -5.24 -7.58 -2.19
CA VAL A 756 -6.20 -8.68 -2.36
C VAL A 756 -6.38 -9.56 -1.11
N ILE A 757 -5.49 -9.42 -0.13
CA ILE A 757 -5.55 -10.17 1.13
C ILE A 757 -6.23 -9.35 2.22
N PHE A 758 -6.07 -8.03 2.21
CA PHE A 758 -6.56 -7.13 3.26
C PHE A 758 -7.30 -5.96 2.60
N ALA A 759 -8.45 -5.61 3.15
CA ALA A 759 -9.11 -4.32 2.97
C ALA A 759 -10.10 -4.14 4.11
N PRO A 760 -10.59 -2.91 4.37
CA PRO A 760 -11.79 -2.72 5.16
C PRO A 760 -12.97 -3.50 4.56
N GLY A 761 -13.76 -4.14 5.42
CA GLY A 761 -15.00 -4.78 4.98
C GLY A 761 -16.00 -3.74 4.46
N LEU A 762 -16.64 -4.03 3.33
CA LEU A 762 -17.52 -3.09 2.62
C LEU A 762 -18.59 -2.45 3.53
N TRP A 763 -19.18 -3.23 4.42
CA TRP A 763 -20.26 -2.78 5.31
C TRP A 763 -19.90 -2.75 6.80
N THR A 764 -18.66 -3.12 7.16
CA THR A 764 -18.13 -2.99 8.53
C THR A 764 -17.31 -1.71 8.71
N GLY A 765 -16.64 -1.25 7.66
CA GLY A 765 -15.78 -0.07 7.68
C GLY A 765 -14.42 -0.39 8.27
N TYR A 766 -14.22 -0.19 9.58
CA TYR A 766 -12.90 -0.32 10.21
C TYR A 766 -12.39 -1.76 10.30
N ALA A 767 -13.28 -2.74 10.47
CA ALA A 767 -12.86 -4.13 10.63
C ALA A 767 -12.16 -4.66 9.37
N GLY A 768 -10.95 -5.21 9.56
CA GLY A 768 -10.17 -5.83 8.50
C GLY A 768 -10.84 -7.10 7.98
N ALA A 769 -11.16 -7.09 6.70
CA ALA A 769 -11.62 -8.27 5.98
C ALA A 769 -10.43 -8.96 5.32
N VAL A 770 -10.30 -10.27 5.54
CA VAL A 770 -9.33 -11.10 4.85
C VAL A 770 -9.92 -11.66 3.55
N PHE A 771 -9.17 -11.58 2.46
CA PHE A 771 -9.67 -11.86 1.11
C PHE A 771 -11.00 -11.16 0.79
N PRO A 772 -11.05 -9.82 0.90
CA PRO A 772 -12.29 -9.04 0.82
C PRO A 772 -13.12 -9.34 -0.42
N GLY A 773 -12.54 -9.37 -1.63
CA GLY A 773 -13.29 -9.70 -2.85
C GLY A 773 -13.92 -11.10 -2.82
N LEU A 774 -13.19 -12.10 -2.32
CA LEU A 774 -13.71 -13.47 -2.18
C LEU A 774 -14.85 -13.53 -1.16
N VAL A 775 -14.65 -12.94 0.01
CA VAL A 775 -15.62 -12.96 1.11
C VAL A 775 -16.88 -12.19 0.75
N GLU A 776 -16.73 -11.01 0.15
CA GLU A 776 -17.84 -10.17 -0.31
C GLU A 776 -18.65 -10.87 -1.41
N ALA A 777 -17.99 -11.55 -2.35
CA ALA A 777 -18.68 -12.33 -3.37
C ALA A 777 -19.40 -13.56 -2.80
N ILE A 778 -18.85 -14.22 -1.76
CA ILE A 778 -19.53 -15.30 -1.03
C ILE A 778 -20.80 -14.78 -0.34
N GLU A 779 -20.71 -13.63 0.31
CA GLU A 779 -21.82 -12.98 1.03
C GLU A 779 -22.92 -12.51 0.08
N ALA A 780 -22.54 -11.95 -1.07
CA ALA A 780 -23.46 -11.59 -2.14
C ALA A 780 -24.06 -12.82 -2.86
N LYS A 781 -23.62 -14.04 -2.52
CA LYS A 781 -23.93 -15.31 -3.21
C LYS A 781 -23.63 -15.27 -4.72
N GLU A 782 -22.60 -14.54 -5.10
CA GLU A 782 -22.08 -14.44 -6.47
C GLU A 782 -20.88 -15.39 -6.64
N TYR A 783 -21.15 -16.70 -6.66
CA TYR A 783 -20.12 -17.74 -6.65
C TYR A 783 -19.21 -17.73 -7.88
N ASP A 784 -19.68 -17.23 -9.02
CA ASP A 784 -18.85 -17.04 -10.21
C ASP A 784 -17.83 -15.90 -10.01
N ASN A 785 -18.24 -14.81 -9.35
CA ASN A 785 -17.35 -13.70 -8.98
C ASN A 785 -16.36 -14.15 -7.89
N ALA A 786 -16.83 -14.89 -6.89
CA ALA A 786 -15.97 -15.51 -5.88
C ALA A 786 -14.92 -16.45 -6.52
N GLN A 787 -15.33 -17.25 -7.51
CA GLN A 787 -14.42 -18.09 -8.28
C GLN A 787 -13.42 -17.24 -9.07
N ASN A 788 -13.85 -16.17 -9.73
CA ASN A 788 -12.95 -15.26 -10.45
C ASN A 788 -11.95 -14.60 -9.51
N ASP A 789 -12.35 -14.24 -8.30
CA ASP A 789 -11.44 -13.67 -7.29
C ASP A 789 -10.42 -14.67 -6.76
N THR A 790 -10.81 -15.94 -6.57
CA THR A 790 -9.79 -16.99 -6.33
C THR A 790 -8.80 -17.13 -7.49
N LEU A 791 -9.23 -16.82 -8.73
CA LEU A 791 -8.36 -16.81 -9.91
C LEU A 791 -7.50 -15.54 -9.98
N LYS A 792 -8.02 -14.35 -9.62
CA LYS A 792 -7.24 -13.10 -9.49
C LYS A 792 -6.14 -13.29 -8.44
N ASN A 793 -6.51 -13.74 -7.24
CA ASN A 793 -5.59 -14.10 -6.15
C ASN A 793 -4.54 -15.13 -6.58
N ARG A 794 -4.95 -16.08 -7.43
CA ARG A 794 -4.05 -17.07 -7.99
C ARG A 794 -3.13 -16.50 -9.06
N GLN A 795 -3.60 -15.70 -10.01
CA GLN A 795 -2.77 -15.11 -11.07
C GLN A 795 -1.73 -14.17 -10.47
N GLN A 796 -2.19 -13.35 -9.52
CA GLN A 796 -1.35 -12.54 -8.68
C GLN A 796 -0.30 -13.40 -7.97
N ARG A 797 -0.67 -14.56 -7.40
CA ARG A 797 0.27 -15.49 -6.75
C ARG A 797 1.16 -16.34 -7.69
N ASP A 798 0.67 -16.67 -8.87
CA ASP A 798 1.39 -17.41 -9.90
C ASP A 798 2.39 -16.46 -10.62
N SER A 799 2.25 -15.13 -10.56
CA SER A 799 3.31 -14.19 -10.99
C SER A 799 4.56 -14.29 -10.09
N TYR A 800 4.38 -14.53 -8.78
CA TYR A 800 5.48 -14.85 -7.84
C TYR A 800 6.25 -16.08 -8.29
N ARG A 801 5.60 -17.02 -8.99
CA ARG A 801 6.29 -18.17 -9.58
C ARG A 801 7.25 -17.72 -10.68
N LEU A 802 6.90 -16.77 -11.54
CA LEU A 802 7.85 -16.35 -12.58
C LEU A 802 9.06 -15.67 -11.95
N GLU A 803 8.93 -14.81 -10.94
CA GLU A 803 10.10 -14.14 -10.36
C GLU A 803 10.93 -15.04 -9.40
N PHE A 804 10.30 -15.88 -8.57
CA PHE A 804 11.04 -16.79 -7.69
C PHE A 804 11.58 -18.05 -8.41
N THR A 805 10.87 -18.56 -9.42
CA THR A 805 11.31 -19.77 -10.16
C THR A 805 12.38 -19.44 -11.21
N THR A 806 12.41 -18.20 -11.73
CA THR A 806 13.49 -17.77 -12.65
C THR A 806 14.85 -17.72 -11.95
N LEU A 807 14.89 -17.59 -10.61
CA LEU A 807 16.11 -17.82 -9.81
C LEU A 807 16.34 -19.30 -9.43
N PHE A 808 15.27 -20.10 -9.22
CA PHE A 808 15.39 -21.50 -8.80
C PHE A 808 15.83 -22.46 -9.93
N VAL A 809 15.50 -22.16 -11.20
CA VAL A 809 15.94 -22.96 -12.37
C VAL A 809 17.44 -22.78 -12.66
N SER A 810 18.12 -21.80 -12.05
CA SER A 810 19.58 -21.67 -12.14
C SER A 810 20.35 -22.72 -11.30
N MET A 811 19.69 -23.54 -10.48
CA MET A 811 20.39 -24.51 -9.62
C MET A 811 19.84 -25.94 -9.60
N THR A 812 18.64 -26.22 -10.10
CA THR A 812 18.16 -27.60 -10.28
C THR A 812 17.27 -27.70 -11.52
N GLY A 813 17.59 -28.64 -12.43
CA GLY A 813 17.09 -28.73 -13.80
C GLY A 813 15.55 -28.82 -13.97
N PRO A 814 15.05 -28.59 -15.21
CA PRO A 814 13.65 -28.29 -15.46
C PRO A 814 12.73 -29.52 -15.58
N THR A 815 11.52 -29.44 -15.02
CA THR A 815 10.40 -30.37 -15.30
C THR A 815 9.29 -29.69 -16.12
N LYS A 816 8.86 -30.38 -17.18
CA LYS A 816 7.95 -29.95 -18.26
C LYS A 816 6.49 -29.76 -17.81
N ARG A 817 5.82 -28.67 -18.21
CA ARG A 817 4.36 -28.65 -18.47
C ARG A 817 3.95 -27.50 -19.41
N ARG A 818 3.32 -27.89 -20.54
CA ARG A 818 2.83 -27.06 -21.65
C ARG A 818 1.54 -26.30 -21.29
N ALA A 819 1.39 -25.08 -21.80
CA ALA A 819 0.11 -24.36 -21.86
C ALA A 819 -0.31 -24.21 -23.34
N LYS A 820 -1.51 -24.67 -23.69
CA LYS A 820 -2.17 -24.34 -24.97
C LYS A 820 -3.14 -23.18 -24.68
N LEU A 821 -2.94 -22.02 -25.29
CA LEU A 821 -3.96 -20.97 -25.32
C LEU A 821 -5.06 -21.37 -26.32
N SER A 822 -6.30 -21.30 -25.88
CA SER A 822 -7.52 -21.49 -26.69
C SER A 822 -8.12 -20.13 -27.01
N MET A 823 -8.70 -20.00 -28.21
CA MET A 823 -9.11 -18.78 -28.91
C MET A 823 -10.38 -18.09 -28.35
N ALA A 824 -10.84 -18.44 -27.15
CA ALA A 824 -12.13 -18.02 -26.62
C ALA A 824 -11.97 -17.07 -25.41
N CYS A 825 -11.38 -15.89 -25.62
CA CYS A 825 -11.45 -14.78 -24.65
C CYS A 825 -10.93 -13.47 -25.28
N PHE A 826 -11.74 -12.81 -26.10
CA PHE A 826 -11.51 -11.40 -26.46
C PHE A 826 -12.85 -10.66 -26.41
N THR A 827 -12.91 -9.61 -25.59
CA THR A 827 -14.07 -8.71 -25.42
C THR A 827 -14.02 -7.50 -26.36
N VAL A 828 -12.99 -7.41 -27.22
CA VAL A 828 -12.73 -6.30 -28.17
C VAL A 828 -12.16 -6.86 -29.48
N ASP A 829 -12.38 -6.19 -30.61
CA ASP A 829 -11.92 -6.62 -31.93
C ASP A 829 -10.39 -6.76 -32.00
N PRO A 830 -9.85 -7.99 -32.16
CA PRO A 830 -8.40 -8.22 -32.13
C PRO A 830 -7.71 -7.66 -33.38
N LEU A 831 -6.48 -7.16 -33.22
CA LEU A 831 -5.62 -6.76 -34.32
C LEU A 831 -5.25 -8.00 -35.15
N LYS A 832 -5.49 -7.95 -36.46
CA LYS A 832 -5.08 -9.00 -37.39
C LYS A 832 -3.66 -8.74 -37.90
N VAL A 833 -2.73 -9.65 -37.67
CA VAL A 833 -1.37 -9.57 -38.20
C VAL A 833 -1.14 -10.69 -39.23
N VAL A 834 -0.86 -10.29 -40.46
CA VAL A 834 -0.58 -11.21 -41.59
C VAL A 834 0.92 -11.28 -41.79
N VAL A 835 1.53 -12.45 -41.68
CA VAL A 835 3.00 -12.61 -41.77
C VAL A 835 3.34 -13.62 -42.86
N GLY A 836 4.35 -13.31 -43.71
CA GLY A 836 4.86 -14.19 -44.78
C GLY A 836 4.47 -13.78 -46.22
N LYS A 837 5.11 -14.39 -47.22
CA LYS A 837 4.83 -14.19 -48.66
C LYS A 837 3.97 -15.34 -49.21
N ASP A 838 3.03 -15.02 -50.11
CA ASP A 838 2.27 -15.96 -50.92
C ASP A 838 1.72 -17.17 -50.12
N GLU A 839 2.12 -18.41 -50.47
CA GLU A 839 1.63 -19.65 -49.87
C GLU A 839 2.08 -19.88 -48.41
N SER A 840 3.04 -19.09 -47.88
CA SER A 840 3.52 -19.20 -46.50
C SER A 840 2.82 -18.23 -45.52
N GLN A 841 1.79 -17.50 -45.95
CA GLN A 841 1.11 -16.53 -45.11
C GLN A 841 0.40 -17.19 -43.92
N LYS A 842 0.69 -16.70 -42.70
CA LYS A 842 -0.07 -17.04 -41.49
C LYS A 842 -0.73 -15.79 -40.90
N MET A 843 -1.93 -16.00 -40.39
CA MET A 843 -2.76 -14.96 -39.77
C MET A 843 -2.71 -15.14 -38.26
N PHE A 844 -2.41 -14.07 -37.54
CA PHE A 844 -2.40 -14.01 -36.08
C PHE A 844 -3.40 -12.97 -35.60
N TYR A 845 -4.08 -13.27 -34.49
CA TYR A 845 -5.02 -12.34 -33.85
C TYR A 845 -4.50 -12.04 -32.44
N ILE A 846 -4.29 -10.76 -32.14
CA ILE A 846 -3.68 -10.31 -30.88
C ILE A 846 -4.35 -9.03 -30.37
N GLN A 847 -4.35 -8.81 -29.05
CA GLN A 847 -4.77 -7.55 -28.46
C GLN A 847 -3.87 -6.41 -28.93
N LYS A 848 -4.50 -5.35 -29.44
CA LYS A 848 -3.83 -4.19 -30.04
C LYS A 848 -2.95 -3.48 -29.01
N GLU A 849 -3.43 -3.35 -27.78
CA GLU A 849 -2.77 -2.67 -26.67
C GLU A 849 -1.47 -3.40 -26.28
N LEU A 850 -1.53 -4.74 -26.19
CA LEU A 850 -0.41 -5.58 -25.76
C LEU A 850 0.76 -5.57 -26.76
N ILE A 851 0.47 -5.59 -28.05
CA ILE A 851 1.54 -5.57 -29.06
C ILE A 851 2.10 -4.15 -29.26
N CYS A 852 1.27 -3.11 -29.09
CA CYS A 852 1.71 -1.71 -29.20
C CYS A 852 2.55 -1.26 -28.01
N SER A 853 2.33 -1.77 -26.79
CA SER A 853 3.14 -1.42 -25.62
C SER A 853 4.58 -1.96 -25.71
N GLU A 854 4.81 -3.01 -26.50
CA GLU A 854 6.08 -3.73 -26.58
C GLU A 854 6.83 -3.52 -27.91
N SER A 855 6.20 -2.87 -28.88
CA SER A 855 6.77 -2.59 -30.20
C SER A 855 6.36 -1.22 -30.68
N GLU A 856 7.35 -0.34 -30.82
CA GLU A 856 7.16 1.01 -31.35
C GLU A 856 6.69 0.98 -32.82
N PHE A 857 7.12 -0.03 -33.58
CA PHE A 857 6.60 -0.29 -34.93
C PHE A 857 5.08 -0.49 -34.92
N PHE A 858 4.56 -1.38 -34.06
CA PHE A 858 3.11 -1.62 -33.97
C PHE A 858 2.37 -0.41 -33.39
N ALA A 859 2.94 0.27 -32.40
CA ALA A 859 2.37 1.51 -31.85
C ALA A 859 2.15 2.61 -32.91
N ILE A 860 3.01 2.65 -33.94
CA ILE A 860 2.86 3.58 -35.08
C ILE A 860 1.92 3.00 -36.14
N ALA A 861 2.09 1.73 -36.53
CA ALA A 861 1.31 1.08 -37.57
C ALA A 861 -0.18 0.96 -37.24
N CYS A 862 -0.52 0.96 -35.95
CA CYS A 862 -1.88 0.85 -35.43
C CYS A 862 -2.61 2.18 -35.23
N LYS A 863 -1.99 3.34 -35.54
CA LYS A 863 -2.64 4.66 -35.53
C LYS A 863 -3.56 4.84 -36.75
N ASP A 864 -4.68 5.53 -36.56
CA ASP A 864 -5.70 5.77 -37.60
C ASP A 864 -5.19 6.57 -38.81
N ALA A 865 -4.06 7.26 -38.67
CA ALA A 865 -3.36 7.92 -39.77
C ALA A 865 -2.86 6.93 -40.85
N TRP A 866 -2.70 5.65 -40.51
CA TRP A 866 -2.24 4.60 -41.42
C TRP A 866 -3.38 3.68 -41.85
N LYS A 867 -3.32 3.18 -43.09
CA LYS A 867 -4.30 2.21 -43.61
C LYS A 867 -4.41 0.97 -42.70
N SER A 868 -3.29 0.50 -42.15
CA SER A 868 -3.23 -0.62 -41.22
C SER A 868 -3.94 -0.37 -39.88
N GLY A 869 -3.92 0.87 -39.38
CA GLY A 869 -4.66 1.26 -38.17
C GLY A 869 -6.16 1.32 -38.41
N ARG A 870 -6.58 1.84 -39.57
CA ARG A 870 -8.01 1.91 -39.98
C ARG A 870 -8.60 0.54 -40.30
N ASP A 871 -7.84 -0.32 -40.96
CA ASP A 871 -8.29 -1.67 -41.35
C ASP A 871 -8.08 -2.71 -40.23
N ASN A 872 -7.57 -2.28 -39.07
CA ASN A 872 -7.14 -3.12 -37.93
C ASN A 872 -6.31 -4.36 -38.37
N THR A 873 -5.52 -4.18 -39.43
CA THR A 873 -4.76 -5.26 -40.09
C THR A 873 -3.35 -4.78 -40.42
N VAL A 874 -2.33 -5.46 -39.91
CA VAL A 874 -0.91 -5.18 -40.21
C VAL A 874 -0.31 -6.35 -41.00
N THR A 875 0.30 -6.05 -42.15
CA THR A 875 0.92 -7.07 -43.01
C THR A 875 2.44 -6.98 -42.97
N LEU A 876 3.08 -8.07 -42.53
CA LEU A 876 4.52 -8.29 -42.47
C LEU A 876 4.94 -9.30 -43.54
N ALA A 877 4.83 -8.89 -44.81
CA ALA A 877 4.99 -9.78 -45.95
C ALA A 877 6.39 -10.41 -46.04
N GLU A 878 7.44 -9.71 -45.62
CA GLU A 878 8.83 -10.19 -45.76
C GLU A 878 9.37 -10.93 -44.54
N ASN A 879 8.56 -11.08 -43.49
CA ASN A 879 8.98 -11.67 -42.22
C ASN A 879 8.54 -13.12 -42.11
N ASP A 880 9.28 -13.91 -41.33
CA ASP A 880 9.00 -15.32 -41.12
C ASP A 880 7.87 -15.51 -40.08
N PRO A 881 6.76 -16.19 -40.45
CA PRO A 881 5.69 -16.54 -39.52
C PRO A 881 6.14 -17.33 -38.30
N GLU A 882 7.19 -18.16 -38.41
CA GLU A 882 7.71 -18.94 -37.28
C GLU A 882 8.37 -18.03 -36.24
N ILE A 883 9.15 -17.04 -36.68
CA ILE A 883 9.76 -16.04 -35.80
C ILE A 883 8.69 -15.15 -35.16
N PHE A 884 7.64 -14.81 -35.90
CA PHE A 884 6.49 -14.10 -35.33
C PHE A 884 5.79 -14.94 -34.25
N GLY A 885 5.67 -16.26 -34.46
CA GLY A 885 5.17 -17.19 -33.44
C GLY A 885 6.01 -17.18 -32.16
N VAL A 886 7.34 -17.17 -32.29
CA VAL A 886 8.26 -17.04 -31.15
C VAL A 886 8.07 -15.69 -30.42
N PHE A 887 7.88 -14.60 -31.17
CA PHE A 887 7.59 -13.28 -30.60
C PHE A 887 6.28 -13.26 -29.81
N LEU A 888 5.21 -13.92 -30.30
CA LEU A 888 3.95 -14.03 -29.57
C LEU A 888 4.07 -14.83 -28.27
N VAL A 889 4.86 -15.90 -28.28
CA VAL A 889 5.17 -16.66 -27.07
C VAL A 889 5.96 -15.79 -26.10
N TRP A 890 6.92 -15.01 -26.58
CA TRP A 890 7.65 -14.07 -25.73
C TRP A 890 6.76 -12.94 -25.18
N LEU A 891 5.86 -12.36 -25.98
CA LEU A 891 4.93 -11.32 -25.53
C LEU A 891 4.08 -11.77 -24.34
N THR A 892 3.74 -13.06 -24.29
CA THR A 892 2.90 -13.64 -23.23
C THR A 892 3.70 -14.23 -22.07
N THR A 893 4.89 -14.78 -22.33
CA THR A 893 5.69 -15.51 -21.32
C THR A 893 6.97 -14.81 -20.87
N ARG A 894 7.36 -13.75 -21.57
CA ARG A 894 8.63 -13.01 -21.43
C ARG A 894 9.90 -13.86 -21.61
N ASP A 895 9.77 -15.07 -22.15
CA ASP A 895 10.90 -15.96 -22.42
C ASP A 895 10.74 -16.73 -23.74
N ILE A 896 11.71 -16.56 -24.64
CA ILE A 896 11.79 -17.19 -25.96
C ILE A 896 11.94 -18.72 -25.86
N GLN A 897 12.47 -19.27 -24.75
CA GLN A 897 12.65 -20.72 -24.57
C GLN A 897 11.32 -21.50 -24.53
N ASN A 898 10.21 -20.81 -24.29
CA ASN A 898 8.89 -21.43 -24.27
C ASN A 898 8.31 -21.67 -25.67
N ALA A 899 8.97 -21.18 -26.73
CA ALA A 899 8.56 -21.41 -28.11
C ALA A 899 9.08 -22.77 -28.62
N ASP A 900 8.20 -23.55 -29.26
CA ASP A 900 8.55 -24.83 -29.87
C ASP A 900 9.71 -24.65 -30.88
N GLY A 901 10.77 -25.44 -30.75
CA GLY A 901 11.94 -25.42 -31.64
C GLY A 901 13.19 -24.73 -31.08
N VAL A 902 13.10 -23.96 -29.98
CA VAL A 902 14.28 -23.33 -29.35
C VAL A 902 15.10 -24.33 -28.52
N LEU A 903 14.47 -25.41 -28.00
CA LEU A 903 15.11 -26.44 -27.18
C LEU A 903 14.77 -27.87 -27.67
N SER A 904 15.44 -28.35 -28.72
CA SER A 904 15.50 -29.78 -29.06
C SER A 904 16.92 -30.34 -28.81
N LEU A 905 17.43 -30.25 -27.58
CA LEU A 905 18.78 -30.73 -27.23
C LEU A 905 18.86 -31.44 -25.86
N GLU A 906 17.81 -32.15 -25.43
CA GLU A 906 17.94 -33.13 -24.33
C GLU A 906 18.83 -34.34 -24.70
N PHE A 907 19.29 -34.46 -25.94
CA PHE A 907 20.07 -35.62 -26.41
C PHE A 907 21.59 -35.53 -26.14
N VAL A 908 22.12 -34.38 -25.73
CA VAL A 908 23.59 -34.21 -25.59
C VAL A 908 24.07 -34.36 -24.14
N GLU A 909 23.25 -34.09 -23.12
CA GLU A 909 23.70 -34.18 -21.72
C GLU A 909 23.56 -35.57 -21.09
N GLN A 910 22.70 -36.47 -21.61
CA GLN A 910 22.55 -37.82 -21.02
C GLN A 910 23.69 -38.80 -21.36
N GLU A 911 24.46 -38.59 -22.43
CA GLU A 911 25.56 -39.48 -22.86
C GLU A 911 26.96 -38.94 -22.51
N PHE A 912 27.09 -37.85 -21.76
CA PHE A 912 28.40 -37.45 -21.20
C PHE A 912 28.88 -38.39 -20.07
N GLY A 913 27.99 -39.22 -19.54
CA GLY A 913 28.29 -40.18 -18.47
C GLY A 913 28.87 -41.52 -18.92
N LYS A 914 28.97 -41.81 -20.23
CA LYS A 914 29.47 -43.11 -20.72
C LYS A 914 30.40 -42.93 -21.92
N GLY A 915 31.69 -43.08 -21.67
CA GLY A 915 32.74 -42.81 -22.65
C GLY A 915 32.65 -43.67 -23.92
N LYS A 916 32.47 -42.99 -25.07
CA LYS A 916 33.12 -43.26 -26.37
C LYS A 916 32.82 -42.08 -27.32
N GLN A 917 33.83 -41.26 -27.63
CA GLN A 917 33.71 -40.22 -28.66
C GLN A 917 33.78 -40.84 -30.05
N ASN A 918 32.79 -40.55 -30.90
CA ASN A 918 32.81 -40.87 -32.33
C ASN A 918 32.60 -39.57 -33.13
N ASP A 919 33.31 -39.38 -34.24
CA ASP A 919 33.34 -38.12 -35.00
C ASP A 919 31.96 -37.71 -35.58
N ALA A 920 31.09 -38.68 -35.88
CA ALA A 920 29.71 -38.42 -36.30
C ALA A 920 28.84 -37.73 -35.22
N PHE A 921 29.19 -37.88 -33.93
CA PHE A 921 28.46 -37.27 -32.81
C PHE A 921 28.86 -35.80 -32.59
N LYS A 922 30.11 -35.43 -32.94
CA LYS A 922 30.55 -34.03 -32.96
C LYS A 922 29.82 -33.24 -34.04
N ASP A 923 29.71 -33.80 -35.25
CA ASP A 923 29.01 -33.14 -36.37
C ASP A 923 27.52 -32.91 -36.08
N ALA A 924 26.82 -33.88 -35.48
CA ALA A 924 25.41 -33.73 -35.10
C ALA A 924 25.19 -32.63 -34.04
N THR A 925 26.08 -32.54 -33.06
CA THR A 925 26.02 -31.53 -31.99
C THR A 925 26.31 -30.13 -32.53
N VAL A 926 27.29 -30.01 -33.44
CA VAL A 926 27.65 -28.75 -34.11
C VAL A 926 26.50 -28.25 -34.99
N ASN A 927 25.86 -29.14 -35.76
CA ASN A 927 24.74 -28.78 -36.63
C ASN A 927 23.50 -28.33 -35.83
N SER A 928 23.22 -28.96 -34.68
CA SER A 928 22.10 -28.58 -33.81
C SER A 928 22.32 -27.25 -33.10
N ALA A 929 23.53 -26.99 -32.60
CA ALA A 929 23.87 -25.68 -32.03
C ALA A 929 23.82 -24.56 -33.09
N SER A 930 24.30 -24.82 -34.31
CA SER A 930 24.24 -23.87 -35.43
C SER A 930 22.79 -23.47 -35.78
N ALA A 931 21.86 -24.44 -35.79
CA ALA A 931 20.45 -24.17 -36.07
C ALA A 931 19.78 -23.31 -34.98
N GLN A 932 20.14 -23.52 -33.71
CA GLN A 932 19.62 -22.72 -32.60
C GLN A 932 20.12 -21.27 -32.63
N PHE A 933 21.39 -21.07 -32.97
CA PHE A 933 21.93 -19.71 -33.16
C PHE A 933 21.29 -18.98 -34.32
N ASP A 934 21.07 -19.67 -35.45
CA ASP A 934 20.40 -19.08 -36.60
C ASP A 934 18.99 -18.60 -36.21
N LEU A 935 18.23 -19.44 -35.50
CA LEU A 935 16.91 -19.09 -34.98
C LEU A 935 16.94 -17.86 -34.04
N LEU A 936 17.85 -17.84 -33.06
CA LEU A 936 17.98 -16.73 -32.11
C LEU A 936 18.45 -15.43 -32.79
N ALA A 937 19.36 -15.51 -33.77
CA ALA A 937 19.81 -14.36 -34.55
C ALA A 937 18.67 -13.80 -35.41
N ARG A 938 17.82 -14.67 -35.96
CA ARG A 938 16.61 -14.27 -36.70
C ARG A 938 15.56 -13.66 -35.76
N CYS A 939 15.41 -14.14 -34.53
CA CYS A 939 14.58 -13.51 -33.49
C CYS A 939 15.09 -12.10 -33.14
N TYR A 940 16.41 -11.94 -32.94
CA TYR A 940 17.01 -10.62 -32.69
C TYR A 940 16.78 -9.66 -33.85
N GLY A 941 17.02 -10.10 -35.09
CA GLY A 941 16.80 -9.29 -36.29
C GLY A 941 15.33 -8.92 -36.49
N PHE A 942 14.41 -9.82 -36.13
CA PHE A 942 12.98 -9.52 -36.14
C PHE A 942 12.60 -8.50 -35.06
N GLY A 943 13.11 -8.66 -33.83
CA GLY A 943 12.90 -7.69 -32.75
C GLY A 943 13.39 -6.29 -33.07
N ASP A 944 14.55 -6.18 -33.74
CA ASP A 944 15.11 -4.90 -34.17
C ASP A 944 14.22 -4.26 -35.25
N PHE A 945 13.74 -5.07 -36.20
CA PHE A 945 12.80 -4.62 -37.24
C PHE A 945 11.49 -4.07 -36.66
N ILE A 946 10.88 -4.77 -35.70
CA ILE A 946 9.66 -4.29 -35.01
C ILE A 946 9.95 -3.32 -33.86
N GLN A 947 11.20 -2.92 -33.65
CA GLN A 947 11.60 -2.01 -32.57
C GLN A 947 11.14 -2.48 -31.16
N SER A 948 11.24 -3.80 -30.91
CA SER A 948 10.94 -4.39 -29.61
C SER A 948 12.23 -4.69 -28.84
N MET A 949 12.65 -3.72 -28.01
CA MET A 949 13.90 -3.84 -27.25
C MET A 949 13.89 -4.99 -26.24
N GLY A 950 12.73 -5.26 -25.63
CA GLY A 950 12.55 -6.39 -24.72
C GLY A 950 12.81 -7.74 -25.41
N PHE A 951 12.29 -7.91 -26.63
CA PHE A 951 12.48 -9.13 -27.41
C PHE A 951 13.93 -9.29 -27.88
N CYS A 952 14.56 -8.20 -28.32
CA CYS A 952 15.98 -8.17 -28.66
C CYS A 952 16.87 -8.57 -27.48
N ASN A 953 16.60 -8.02 -26.28
CA ASN A 953 17.37 -8.34 -25.08
C ASN A 953 17.22 -9.81 -24.69
N CYS A 954 16.00 -10.36 -24.74
CA CYS A 954 15.75 -11.77 -24.46
C CYS A 954 16.47 -12.70 -25.46
N ALA A 955 16.46 -12.37 -26.76
CA ALA A 955 17.19 -13.12 -27.77
C ALA A 955 18.71 -13.06 -27.53
N MET A 956 19.24 -11.88 -27.15
CA MET A 956 20.66 -11.71 -26.83
C MET A 956 21.09 -12.47 -25.58
N ASP A 957 20.30 -12.44 -24.52
CA ASP A 957 20.60 -13.18 -23.29
C ASP A 957 20.75 -14.67 -23.56
N HIS A 958 19.90 -15.23 -24.43
CA HIS A 958 20.02 -16.63 -24.85
C HIS A 958 21.19 -16.86 -25.80
N ILE A 959 21.47 -15.96 -26.73
CA ILE A 959 22.69 -16.03 -27.58
C ILE A 959 23.94 -16.04 -26.70
N ILE A 960 24.03 -15.21 -25.67
CA ILE A 960 25.16 -15.15 -24.73
C ILE A 960 25.33 -16.49 -24.00
N ARG A 961 24.22 -17.08 -23.54
CA ARG A 961 24.23 -18.40 -22.86
C ARG A 961 24.72 -19.53 -23.76
N VAL A 962 24.34 -19.54 -25.04
CA VAL A 962 24.80 -20.57 -26.00
C VAL A 962 26.23 -20.27 -26.50
N ALA A 963 26.59 -18.99 -26.70
CA ALA A 963 27.84 -18.56 -27.35
C ALA A 963 29.08 -18.72 -26.48
N ALA A 964 28.93 -18.65 -25.16
CA ALA A 964 30.01 -18.83 -24.20
C ALA A 964 30.79 -20.16 -24.36
N ARG A 965 30.24 -21.17 -25.07
CA ARG A 965 30.87 -22.48 -25.28
C ARG A 965 31.35 -22.76 -26.70
N HIS A 966 30.92 -22.01 -27.73
CA HIS A 966 31.10 -22.39 -29.15
C HIS A 966 31.44 -21.24 -30.12
N ILE A 967 32.00 -20.14 -29.63
CA ILE A 967 32.37 -18.94 -30.42
C ILE A 967 33.15 -19.23 -31.71
N LYS A 968 33.95 -20.32 -31.75
CA LYS A 968 34.74 -20.68 -32.93
C LYS A 968 33.94 -21.19 -34.13
N LEU A 969 32.75 -21.72 -33.88
CA LEU A 969 31.85 -22.23 -34.91
C LEU A 969 30.93 -21.13 -35.47
N VAL A 970 30.72 -20.05 -34.69
CA VAL A 970 29.74 -19.00 -34.96
C VAL A 970 30.34 -17.85 -35.79
N TYR A 971 31.61 -17.52 -35.59
CA TYR A 971 32.28 -16.42 -36.29
C TYR A 971 32.18 -16.45 -37.84
N PRO A 972 32.27 -17.60 -38.53
CA PRO A 972 32.14 -17.68 -39.99
C PRO A 972 30.72 -17.41 -40.52
N LEU A 973 29.69 -17.61 -39.69
CA LEU A 973 28.27 -17.51 -40.06
C LEU A 973 27.68 -16.10 -39.83
N THR A 974 28.44 -15.20 -39.23
CA THR A 974 27.99 -13.83 -38.92
C THR A 974 28.29 -12.85 -40.05
N LYS A 975 27.34 -11.95 -40.37
CA LYS A 975 27.56 -10.86 -41.34
C LYS A 975 28.73 -9.97 -40.91
N VAL A 976 29.61 -9.63 -41.85
CA VAL A 976 30.93 -9.00 -41.61
C VAL A 976 30.88 -7.74 -40.75
N ASN A 977 29.76 -7.00 -40.74
CA ASN A 977 29.59 -5.73 -40.01
C ASN A 977 28.47 -5.77 -38.94
N SER A 978 28.00 -6.94 -38.52
CA SER A 978 26.95 -7.01 -37.50
C SER A 978 27.52 -6.82 -36.09
N ARG A 979 26.71 -6.23 -35.19
CA ARG A 979 27.05 -6.13 -33.75
C ARG A 979 27.33 -7.49 -33.12
N LEU A 980 26.70 -8.55 -33.64
CA LEU A 980 26.96 -9.93 -33.23
C LEU A 980 28.35 -10.40 -33.66
N ARG A 981 28.83 -10.05 -34.86
CA ARG A 981 30.21 -10.34 -35.28
C ARG A 981 31.22 -9.61 -34.41
N GLN A 982 30.94 -8.34 -34.09
CA GLN A 982 31.74 -7.55 -33.16
C GLN A 982 31.80 -8.20 -31.77
N PHE A 983 30.66 -8.64 -31.24
CA PHE A 983 30.58 -9.38 -29.98
C PHE A 983 31.35 -10.71 -30.01
N CYS A 984 31.26 -11.48 -31.10
CA CYS A 984 32.03 -12.71 -31.27
C CYS A 984 33.55 -12.44 -31.31
N ILE A 985 33.99 -11.35 -31.94
CA ILE A 985 35.39 -10.90 -31.94
C ILE A 985 35.82 -10.52 -30.52
N ASP A 986 35.04 -9.67 -29.86
CA ASP A 986 35.34 -9.12 -28.53
C ASP A 986 35.42 -10.23 -27.46
N THR A 987 34.55 -11.24 -27.57
CA THR A 987 34.50 -12.39 -26.67
C THR A 987 35.56 -13.44 -27.01
N TRP A 988 35.93 -13.62 -28.28
CA TRP A 988 37.06 -14.47 -28.68
C TRP A 988 38.38 -13.91 -28.15
N VAL A 989 38.60 -12.60 -28.27
CA VAL A 989 39.82 -11.92 -27.82
C VAL A 989 40.00 -12.05 -26.29
N THR A 990 38.93 -11.97 -25.51
CA THR A 990 38.97 -12.22 -24.06
C THR A 990 39.27 -13.69 -23.73
N SER A 991 38.76 -14.64 -24.51
CA SER A 991 38.91 -16.09 -24.26
C SER A 991 40.28 -16.66 -24.63
N VAL A 992 41.01 -16.05 -25.58
CA VAL A 992 42.37 -16.47 -25.96
C VAL A 992 43.42 -15.94 -24.97
N SER A 993 43.17 -14.81 -24.32
CA SER A 993 44.09 -14.26 -23.29
C SER A 993 44.18 -15.10 -22.00
N THR A 994 43.25 -16.04 -21.80
CA THR A 994 43.16 -16.90 -20.60
C THR A 994 43.62 -18.34 -20.84
N ILE A 995 43.91 -18.76 -22.08
CA ILE A 995 44.22 -20.17 -22.43
C ILE A 995 45.40 -20.31 -23.40
N ILE A 996 46.59 -19.74 -23.12
CA ILE A 996 47.88 -20.25 -23.64
C ILE A 996 48.95 -20.01 -22.56
N PRO A 997 49.36 -21.05 -21.80
CA PRO A 997 50.70 -21.59 -22.02
C PRO A 997 50.77 -23.12 -21.95
N ARG A 998 49.96 -23.87 -22.74
CA ARG A 998 50.08 -25.35 -22.78
C ARG A 998 49.97 -26.07 -24.12
N LEU A 999 49.85 -25.40 -25.26
CA LEU A 999 49.79 -26.10 -26.56
C LEU A 999 50.68 -25.42 -27.61
N MET A 1000 51.98 -25.59 -27.45
CA MET A 1000 52.94 -25.58 -28.55
C MET A 1000 53.39 -27.04 -28.73
N VAL A 1001 53.00 -27.65 -29.86
CA VAL A 1001 53.71 -28.70 -30.65
C VAL A 1001 52.67 -29.44 -31.54
N LYS A 1002 52.86 -29.30 -32.87
CA LYS A 1002 52.23 -30.02 -34.01
C LYS A 1002 50.72 -29.77 -34.23
N GLU A 1003 50.19 -29.46 -35.41
CA GLU A 1003 50.65 -29.52 -36.81
C GLU A 1003 49.76 -28.58 -37.67
N THR A 1004 50.41 -27.87 -38.58
CA THR A 1004 49.98 -27.31 -39.89
C THR A 1004 48.50 -27.25 -40.30
N TRP A 1005 47.98 -26.02 -40.48
CA TRP A 1005 47.20 -25.53 -41.65
C TRP A 1005 47.55 -24.03 -41.75
N GLY A 1006 48.22 -23.50 -42.77
CA GLY A 1006 47.79 -23.45 -44.17
C GLY A 1006 47.22 -22.04 -44.44
N LYS A 1007 48.02 -21.19 -45.11
CA LYS A 1007 47.72 -19.86 -45.72
C LYS A 1007 46.26 -19.72 -46.18
N GLU A 1008 45.56 -18.58 -46.17
CA GLU A 1008 45.87 -17.18 -46.46
C GLU A 1008 44.59 -16.34 -46.18
N TYR A 1009 44.70 -15.00 -46.14
CA TYR A 1009 43.67 -13.95 -45.95
C TYR A 1009 43.58 -13.29 -44.57
N TYR A 1010 44.52 -12.36 -44.33
CA TYR A 1010 44.23 -11.06 -43.73
C TYR A 1010 44.54 -9.98 -44.77
N PRO A 1011 43.70 -8.93 -44.87
CA PRO A 1011 44.29 -7.59 -44.94
C PRO A 1011 43.62 -6.63 -43.94
N ASP A 1012 44.45 -6.19 -43.00
CA ASP A 1012 44.74 -4.82 -42.59
C ASP A 1012 43.64 -3.79 -42.25
N GLU A 1013 43.91 -3.13 -41.11
CA GLU A 1013 43.38 -1.88 -40.53
C GLU A 1013 42.23 -1.97 -39.50
N TYR A 1014 42.59 -1.89 -38.20
CA TYR A 1014 41.72 -1.44 -37.11
C TYR A 1014 42.48 -0.52 -36.12
N PRO A 1015 41.97 0.70 -35.86
CA PRO A 1015 42.40 1.53 -34.72
C PRO A 1015 41.29 1.74 -33.66
N TRP A 1016 41.58 1.33 -32.41
CA TRP A 1016 41.15 1.82 -31.06
C TRP A 1016 39.69 1.73 -30.49
N VAL A 1017 39.54 0.97 -29.38
CA VAL A 1017 39.02 1.20 -27.99
C VAL A 1017 37.77 2.12 -27.67
N PHE A 1018 36.69 1.47 -27.14
CA PHE A 1018 35.53 1.79 -26.21
C PHE A 1018 34.87 3.21 -26.11
N PRO A 1019 33.50 3.38 -26.05
CA PRO A 1019 32.64 2.97 -24.89
C PRO A 1019 31.15 2.58 -25.19
N TRP A 1020 30.52 1.73 -24.37
CA TRP A 1020 29.07 1.47 -24.39
C TRP A 1020 28.34 2.27 -23.30
N ARG A 1021 27.81 3.46 -23.66
CA ARG A 1021 26.64 4.12 -23.05
C ARG A 1021 26.11 5.22 -24.01
N ARG A 1022 24.83 5.10 -24.38
CA ARG A 1022 23.90 6.08 -25.01
C ARG A 1022 24.29 6.78 -26.33
N GLN A 1023 23.56 6.49 -27.41
CA GLN A 1023 22.78 7.44 -28.25
C GLN A 1023 22.03 6.71 -29.40
N PRO A 1024 20.79 7.09 -29.76
CA PRO A 1024 20.07 6.56 -30.92
C PRO A 1024 20.55 7.21 -32.23
N ALA A 1025 20.70 6.41 -33.28
CA ALA A 1025 20.98 6.89 -34.64
C ALA A 1025 19.66 7.04 -35.42
N TYR A 1026 19.37 8.23 -35.92
CA TYR A 1026 18.30 8.50 -36.87
C TYR A 1026 18.64 7.88 -38.23
N TYR A 1027 17.77 7.02 -38.75
CA TYR A 1027 17.75 6.66 -40.17
C TYR A 1027 16.52 7.28 -40.85
N HIS A 1028 16.76 8.15 -41.82
CA HIS A 1028 15.76 8.59 -42.78
C HIS A 1028 15.51 7.48 -43.81
N LEU A 1029 14.28 6.97 -43.88
CA LEU A 1029 13.83 6.16 -45.01
C LEU A 1029 13.44 7.08 -46.17
N LYS A 1030 14.15 6.98 -47.30
CA LYS A 1030 13.68 7.48 -48.60
C LYS A 1030 12.77 6.42 -49.24
N PRO A 1031 11.57 6.75 -49.72
CA PRO A 1031 10.80 5.88 -50.59
C PRO A 1031 11.25 6.04 -52.05
N THR A 1032 11.48 4.93 -52.73
CA THR A 1032 11.50 4.85 -54.21
C THR A 1032 10.05 4.79 -54.75
N PRO A 1033 9.73 5.47 -55.86
CA PRO A 1033 8.36 5.60 -56.37
C PRO A 1033 8.06 4.72 -57.60
N GLU A 1034 6.92 4.03 -57.59
CA GLU A 1034 6.18 3.60 -58.80
C GLU A 1034 4.68 3.87 -58.54
N MET A 1035 4.15 4.97 -59.11
CA MET A 1035 3.35 5.03 -60.34
C MET A 1035 1.99 4.30 -60.27
N VAL A 1036 0.89 5.06 -60.12
CA VAL A 1036 -0.20 5.13 -61.11
C VAL A 1036 -0.83 6.53 -61.05
N ASN A 1037 -0.79 7.21 -62.19
CA ASN A 1037 -1.47 8.49 -62.48
C ASN A 1037 -2.99 8.30 -62.59
N GLY A 1038 -3.73 9.31 -62.12
CA GLY A 1038 -5.18 9.45 -62.35
C GLY A 1038 -5.66 10.87 -62.08
N THR A 1039 -5.28 11.82 -62.94
CA THR A 1039 -6.03 13.04 -63.29
C THR A 1039 -7.53 12.73 -63.46
N VAL A 1040 -8.53 13.55 -63.11
CA VAL A 1040 -8.78 15.00 -63.27
C VAL A 1040 -9.85 15.41 -62.25
N GLY A 1041 -9.82 16.67 -61.80
CA GLY A 1041 -10.58 17.22 -60.67
C GLY A 1041 -12.12 17.20 -60.75
N VAL A 1042 -12.74 17.17 -59.57
CA VAL A 1042 -13.29 18.33 -58.85
C VAL A 1042 -13.01 18.11 -57.37
#